data_AF-A0AAZ3PEX6-F1
#
_entry.id   AF-A0AAZ3PEX6-F1
#
_cell.length_a   1.000
_cell.length_b   1.000
_cell.length_c   1.000
_cell.angle_alpha   90.00
_cell.angle_beta   90.00
_cell.angle_gamma   90.00
#
_symmetry.space_group_name_H-M   'P 1'
#
loop_
_entity.id
_entity.type
_entity.pdbx_description
1 polymer ?
#
loop_
_entity_poly.entity_id
_entity_poly.type
_entity_poly.pdbx_seq_one_letter_code
_entity_poly.pdbx_strand_id
1 'polypeptide(L)'
;TGSHVLQIPYHTLGRKWIGFHLRAQNQVLKKGVVDEQASSTSLKDQVKQREQSLRKVEQEMDSLTFRNQQLAKRVELLQEELAASEAKGKKSKNKGDSPSQQGLQQTQSVFDEDLQKKIQENERLHIQFYEADEQHKQQESQLKVQLEELERDHEQHQAIVDGLTSKYMDTIERLQSDKARLEVKSQTLEREAKECRARTEECDYNSLNVPPHNRRHQLKARDVAGQALGFVQDIVAALLNFHSYTEQRVHIYPLDSSIEPISPLNQKFSQYLHENAAYVRPLEEGLVQLHQSITEDTVTVLETVGKLKDFADHFTSYTHFLQKLLPYQLKSLEEECWTPLCTSSLTSKNQELQSDMKRITSLFDKLHSYISLLALPSELTQRIEVRGLTASSAVFTQLAACLHSLHDAVKEMSTHYSQKAGLEQELSTITQKLRTTNECLLASLGSLTSSTGKIATFFSNNLDFFTSSTGYSPRGGAGALNPLQAESMLGNKKKASDYMHAIRKPRPETVPYREALLHRRVLTSSTESREGLTQQVVASQEKIARLEQEKEHWLLEAQLGRVRLEKESQRIHDLETQLSSALGGGGSPAHSLGQAPGSPALASLEDGEMEERGVGMLTTTPTNEDVNEESREQLIKTHYMARVGELTTQLQVSDSKAVNFHAECRALAKRLAIAEKSRETLTEEIKLANQKITRLQDELATTKRSYKEQLSMMSDHLCSMNETLSKQREEIDTLKLGSKGNSKLLKKSR
;
A
#
# COMPACT_ATOMS: atom_id res chain seq x y z
N THR A 1 -9.76 21.52 -67.41
CA THR A 1 -9.48 20.07 -67.43
C THR A 1 -9.16 19.64 -66.01
N GLY A 2 -10.00 18.80 -65.39
CA GLY A 2 -9.94 18.53 -63.94
C GLY A 2 -9.11 17.29 -63.57
N SER A 3 -8.41 17.36 -62.43
CA SER A 3 -7.57 16.27 -61.90
C SER A 3 -8.41 15.30 -61.05
N HIS A 4 -8.60 14.06 -61.52
CA HIS A 4 -9.17 12.98 -60.71
C HIS A 4 -8.07 12.14 -60.05
N VAL A 5 -7.66 12.54 -58.83
CA VAL A 5 -6.82 11.70 -57.96
C VAL A 5 -7.75 10.88 -57.05
N LEU A 6 -7.65 9.56 -57.13
CA LEU A 6 -8.53 8.63 -56.42
C LEU A 6 -8.21 8.56 -54.92
N GLN A 7 -9.00 9.25 -54.10
CA GLN A 7 -9.10 8.97 -52.66
C GLN A 7 -9.71 7.58 -52.45
N ILE A 8 -8.91 6.61 -52.01
CA ILE A 8 -9.42 5.34 -51.47
C ILE A 8 -9.74 5.57 -49.99
N PRO A 9 -10.99 5.39 -49.52
CA PRO A 9 -11.34 5.64 -48.13
C PRO A 9 -10.55 4.75 -47.15
N TYR A 10 -10.19 5.31 -45.98
CA TYR A 10 -9.49 4.58 -44.93
C TYR A 10 -10.19 3.28 -44.50
N HIS A 11 -11.54 3.26 -44.49
CA HIS A 11 -12.34 2.05 -44.24
C HIS A 11 -12.07 0.93 -45.24
N THR A 12 -11.71 1.24 -46.48
CA THR A 12 -11.42 0.27 -47.54
C THR A 12 -10.04 -0.37 -47.36
N LEU A 13 -9.03 0.38 -46.87
CA LEU A 13 -7.76 -0.20 -46.42
C LEU A 13 -7.97 -1.04 -45.14
N GLY A 14 -8.71 -0.52 -44.15
CA GLY A 14 -9.02 -1.25 -42.92
C GLY A 14 -9.69 -2.60 -43.19
N ARG A 15 -10.73 -2.65 -44.04
CA ARG A 15 -11.39 -3.89 -44.46
C ARG A 15 -10.43 -4.85 -45.19
N LYS A 16 -9.52 -4.36 -46.03
CA LYS A 16 -8.50 -5.20 -46.70
C LYS A 16 -7.48 -5.77 -45.72
N TRP A 17 -7.01 -4.99 -44.74
CA TRP A 17 -6.06 -5.41 -43.72
C TRP A 17 -6.68 -6.44 -42.76
N ILE A 18 -7.88 -6.16 -42.22
CA ILE A 18 -8.64 -7.10 -41.40
C ILE A 18 -8.89 -8.41 -42.16
N GLY A 19 -9.33 -8.33 -43.43
CA GLY A 19 -9.55 -9.51 -44.27
C GLY A 19 -8.27 -10.29 -44.60
N PHE A 20 -7.10 -9.66 -44.64
CA PHE A 20 -5.82 -10.35 -44.76
C PHE A 20 -5.46 -11.08 -43.45
N HIS A 21 -5.59 -10.41 -42.30
CA HIS A 21 -5.29 -10.98 -40.99
C HIS A 21 -6.21 -12.17 -40.66
N LEU A 22 -7.52 -12.07 -40.96
CA LEU A 22 -8.48 -13.17 -40.81
C LEU A 22 -8.14 -14.38 -41.70
N ARG A 23 -7.65 -14.15 -42.94
CA ARG A 23 -7.21 -15.24 -43.82
C ARG A 23 -5.94 -15.93 -43.31
N ALA A 24 -4.99 -15.17 -42.78
CA ALA A 24 -3.78 -15.73 -42.15
C ALA A 24 -4.14 -16.60 -40.93
N GLN A 25 -5.00 -16.10 -40.02
CA GLN A 25 -5.51 -16.88 -38.88
C GLN A 25 -6.26 -18.14 -39.33
N ASN A 26 -7.12 -18.04 -40.37
CA ASN A 26 -7.83 -19.21 -40.91
C ASN A 26 -6.87 -20.26 -41.51
N GLN A 27 -5.76 -19.87 -42.14
CA GLN A 27 -4.75 -20.83 -42.61
C GLN A 27 -4.04 -21.53 -41.45
N VAL A 28 -3.67 -20.80 -40.39
CA VAL A 28 -3.04 -21.39 -39.19
C VAL A 28 -4.00 -22.34 -38.47
N LEU A 29 -5.26 -21.92 -38.26
CA LEU A 29 -6.29 -22.76 -37.64
C LEU A 29 -6.57 -24.01 -38.49
N LYS A 30 -6.72 -23.87 -39.82
CA LYS A 30 -6.93 -25.02 -40.71
C LYS A 30 -5.75 -25.99 -40.69
N LYS A 31 -4.50 -25.49 -40.60
CA LYS A 31 -3.33 -26.36 -40.42
C LYS A 31 -3.39 -27.09 -39.08
N GLY A 32 -3.63 -26.38 -37.97
CA GLY A 32 -3.75 -26.99 -36.65
C GLY A 32 -4.82 -28.10 -36.58
N VAL A 33 -5.98 -27.91 -37.23
CA VAL A 33 -7.01 -28.96 -37.34
C VAL A 33 -6.53 -30.18 -38.13
N VAL A 34 -5.75 -30.00 -39.20
CA VAL A 34 -5.20 -31.12 -39.99
C VAL A 34 -4.10 -31.86 -39.21
N ASP A 35 -3.20 -31.13 -38.55
CA ASP A 35 -2.12 -31.70 -37.73
C ASP A 35 -2.70 -32.50 -36.54
N GLU A 36 -3.74 -31.97 -35.87
CA GLU A 36 -4.45 -32.64 -34.78
C GLU A 36 -5.26 -33.87 -35.28
N GLN A 37 -5.88 -33.79 -36.45
CA GLN A 37 -6.55 -34.93 -37.08
C GLN A 37 -5.55 -36.07 -37.42
N ALA A 38 -4.35 -35.73 -37.91
CA ALA A 38 -3.29 -36.70 -38.18
C ALA A 38 -2.71 -37.32 -36.88
N SER A 39 -2.59 -36.52 -35.82
CA SER A 39 -2.25 -37.02 -34.47
C SER A 39 -3.32 -38.02 -33.98
N SER A 40 -4.61 -37.66 -34.12
CA SER A 40 -5.74 -38.49 -33.71
C SER A 40 -5.84 -39.82 -34.49
N THR A 41 -5.50 -39.84 -35.78
CA THR A 41 -5.44 -41.11 -36.54
C THR A 41 -4.23 -41.95 -36.12
N SER A 42 -3.04 -41.36 -35.95
CA SER A 42 -1.86 -42.07 -35.46
C SER A 42 -2.10 -42.73 -34.09
N LEU A 43 -2.71 -42.00 -33.14
CA LEU A 43 -3.07 -42.54 -31.83
C LEU A 43 -4.09 -43.68 -31.93
N LYS A 44 -5.10 -43.58 -32.80
CA LYS A 44 -6.07 -44.67 -33.03
C LYS A 44 -5.41 -45.93 -33.60
N ASP A 45 -4.46 -45.79 -34.52
CA ASP A 45 -3.79 -46.95 -35.10
C ASP A 45 -2.74 -47.56 -34.14
N GLN A 46 -2.08 -46.75 -33.31
CA GLN A 46 -1.28 -47.23 -32.18
C GLN A 46 -2.15 -48.01 -31.17
N VAL A 47 -3.35 -47.53 -30.83
CA VAL A 47 -4.28 -48.26 -29.94
C VAL A 47 -4.67 -49.60 -30.55
N LYS A 48 -5.07 -49.66 -31.84
CA LYS A 48 -5.34 -50.94 -32.53
C LYS A 48 -4.15 -51.88 -32.51
N GLN A 49 -2.93 -51.37 -32.73
CA GLN A 49 -1.71 -52.18 -32.69
C GLN A 49 -1.45 -52.75 -31.29
N ARG A 50 -1.71 -51.96 -30.23
CA ARG A 50 -1.62 -52.42 -28.85
C ARG A 50 -2.70 -53.45 -28.51
N GLU A 51 -3.94 -53.25 -28.92
CA GLU A 51 -5.02 -54.26 -28.80
C GLU A 51 -4.66 -55.58 -29.50
N GLN A 52 -4.06 -55.52 -30.70
CA GLN A 52 -3.59 -56.70 -31.41
C GLN A 52 -2.42 -57.40 -30.70
N SER A 53 -1.49 -56.65 -30.10
CA SER A 53 -0.42 -57.25 -29.29
C SER A 53 -0.95 -57.88 -27.99
N LEU A 54 -1.94 -57.25 -27.35
CA LEU A 54 -2.57 -57.78 -26.13
C LEU A 54 -3.21 -59.14 -26.43
N ARG A 55 -4.01 -59.25 -27.49
CA ARG A 55 -4.67 -60.51 -27.89
C ARG A 55 -3.71 -61.64 -28.24
N LYS A 56 -2.50 -61.32 -28.72
CA LYS A 56 -1.44 -62.32 -28.92
C LYS A 56 -0.88 -62.83 -27.60
N VAL A 57 -0.56 -61.92 -26.68
CA VAL A 57 -0.07 -62.26 -25.33
C VAL A 57 -1.13 -63.04 -24.54
N GLU A 58 -2.42 -62.70 -24.68
CA GLU A 58 -3.54 -63.46 -24.11
C GLU A 58 -3.57 -64.90 -24.65
N GLN A 59 -3.48 -65.08 -25.98
CA GLN A 59 -3.43 -66.42 -26.61
C GLN A 59 -2.17 -67.22 -26.23
N GLU A 60 -1.02 -66.55 -26.08
CA GLU A 60 0.21 -67.17 -25.59
C GLU A 60 0.08 -67.57 -24.11
N MET A 61 -0.56 -66.76 -23.26
CA MET A 61 -0.79 -67.08 -21.86
C MET A 61 -1.80 -68.23 -21.69
N ASP A 62 -2.84 -68.30 -22.51
CA ASP A 62 -3.77 -69.44 -22.56
C ASP A 62 -3.04 -70.72 -23.02
N SER A 63 -2.17 -70.63 -24.03
CA SER A 63 -1.36 -71.75 -24.53
C SER A 63 -0.38 -72.26 -23.46
N LEU A 64 0.28 -71.35 -22.75
CA LEU A 64 1.16 -71.67 -21.62
C LEU A 64 0.38 -72.24 -20.44
N THR A 65 -0.81 -71.72 -20.15
CA THR A 65 -1.71 -72.24 -19.11
C THR A 65 -2.15 -73.68 -19.43
N PHE A 66 -2.52 -73.95 -20.68
CA PHE A 66 -2.86 -75.30 -21.13
C PHE A 66 -1.67 -76.27 -21.06
N ARG A 67 -0.46 -75.84 -21.46
CA ARG A 67 0.77 -76.62 -21.28
C ARG A 67 1.08 -76.89 -19.81
N ASN A 68 0.93 -75.88 -18.94
CA ASN A 68 1.15 -76.03 -17.51
C ASN A 68 0.12 -76.96 -16.86
N GLN A 69 -1.15 -76.96 -17.32
CA GLN A 69 -2.16 -77.93 -16.88
C GLN A 69 -1.85 -79.35 -17.38
N GLN A 70 -1.33 -79.53 -18.60
CA GLN A 70 -0.86 -80.84 -19.08
C GLN A 70 0.37 -81.33 -18.29
N LEU A 71 1.33 -80.45 -18.00
CA LEU A 71 2.49 -80.76 -17.18
C LEU A 71 2.10 -81.10 -15.75
N ALA A 72 1.18 -80.34 -15.13
CA ALA A 72 0.65 -80.63 -13.80
C ALA A 72 0.01 -82.03 -13.75
N LYS A 73 -0.90 -82.35 -14.68
CA LYS A 73 -1.50 -83.70 -14.77
C LYS A 73 -0.49 -84.80 -15.06
N ARG A 74 0.57 -84.52 -15.81
CA ARG A 74 1.64 -85.50 -16.05
C ARG A 74 2.53 -85.70 -14.82
N VAL A 75 2.78 -84.66 -14.02
CA VAL A 75 3.47 -84.75 -12.73
C VAL A 75 2.61 -85.48 -11.70
N GLU A 76 1.30 -85.20 -11.66
CA GLU A 76 0.31 -85.88 -10.83
C GLU A 76 0.28 -87.39 -11.14
N LEU A 77 0.13 -87.78 -12.41
CA LEU A 77 0.22 -89.19 -12.84
C LEU A 77 1.60 -89.81 -12.54
N LEU A 78 2.70 -89.10 -12.72
CA LEU A 78 4.04 -89.60 -12.37
C LEU A 78 4.25 -89.74 -10.85
N GLN A 79 3.54 -88.95 -10.04
CA GLN A 79 3.52 -89.09 -8.57
C GLN A 79 2.65 -90.27 -8.13
N GLU A 80 1.52 -90.52 -8.80
CA GLU A 80 0.73 -91.75 -8.61
C GLU A 80 1.53 -93.00 -9.04
N GLU A 81 2.23 -92.96 -10.18
CA GLU A 81 3.11 -94.04 -10.63
C GLU A 81 4.30 -94.25 -9.67
N LEU A 82 4.91 -93.18 -9.13
CA LEU A 82 5.95 -93.29 -8.11
C LEU A 82 5.42 -93.91 -6.81
N ALA A 83 4.27 -93.45 -6.30
CA ALA A 83 3.65 -94.03 -5.10
C ALA A 83 3.27 -95.52 -5.30
N ALA A 84 2.81 -95.89 -6.50
CA ALA A 84 2.55 -97.28 -6.86
C ALA A 84 3.83 -98.12 -7.12
N SER A 85 4.94 -97.48 -7.46
CA SER A 85 6.25 -98.09 -7.69
C SER A 85 7.02 -98.33 -6.39
N GLU A 86 7.05 -97.36 -5.47
CA GLU A 86 7.69 -97.52 -4.15
C GLU A 86 7.02 -98.62 -3.31
N ALA A 87 5.77 -98.98 -3.63
CA ALA A 87 5.06 -100.12 -3.08
C ALA A 87 5.49 -101.52 -3.62
N LYS A 88 6.42 -101.63 -4.60
CA LYS A 88 6.86 -102.90 -5.24
C LYS A 88 8.34 -102.88 -5.69
N GLY A 89 9.25 -103.70 -5.11
CA GLY A 89 10.71 -103.55 -5.37
C GLY A 89 11.63 -104.79 -5.57
N LYS A 90 12.92 -104.49 -5.92
CA LYS A 90 14.20 -105.29 -5.88
C LYS A 90 14.56 -106.34 -7.02
N LYS A 91 15.75 -106.18 -7.71
CA LYS A 91 16.72 -107.15 -8.42
C LYS A 91 16.88 -107.14 -10.02
N SER A 92 18.10 -107.07 -10.68
CA SER A 92 18.42 -107.37 -12.18
C SER A 92 19.95 -107.26 -12.68
N LYS A 93 20.43 -107.74 -13.91
CA LYS A 93 21.81 -107.59 -14.57
C LYS A 93 22.12 -108.17 -16.06
N ASN A 94 23.16 -107.67 -16.83
CA ASN A 94 23.98 -108.19 -18.04
C ASN A 94 23.44 -108.16 -19.55
N LYS A 95 24.15 -108.34 -20.73
CA LYS A 95 25.54 -108.13 -21.38
C LYS A 95 25.56 -108.46 -22.96
N GLY A 96 26.55 -108.06 -23.83
CA GLY A 96 26.68 -108.40 -25.32
C GLY A 96 28.05 -108.17 -26.11
N ASP A 97 28.17 -108.42 -27.46
CA ASP A 97 29.44 -108.51 -28.34
C ASP A 97 29.29 -108.20 -29.92
N SER A 98 30.34 -108.17 -30.84
CA SER A 98 30.30 -107.69 -32.30
C SER A 98 31.31 -108.25 -33.47
N PRO A 99 31.85 -107.58 -34.59
CA PRO A 99 31.89 -108.08 -36.04
C PRO A 99 33.15 -107.87 -37.03
N SER A 100 33.09 -108.14 -38.39
CA SER A 100 34.09 -107.92 -39.56
C SER A 100 33.54 -108.36 -40.99
N GLN A 101 34.03 -108.29 -42.30
CA GLN A 101 35.10 -107.73 -43.26
C GLN A 101 34.66 -108.00 -44.79
N GLN A 102 35.25 -107.81 -46.04
CA GLN A 102 36.42 -107.25 -46.85
C GLN A 102 36.15 -107.28 -48.45
N GLY A 103 36.98 -106.75 -49.44
CA GLY A 103 36.86 -106.98 -50.96
C GLY A 103 37.68 -106.11 -52.02
N LEU A 104 37.82 -106.50 -53.36
CA LEU A 104 38.55 -105.83 -54.54
C LEU A 104 38.31 -106.53 -55.98
N GLN A 105 38.74 -106.27 -57.28
CA GLN A 105 39.57 -105.32 -58.17
C GLN A 105 39.34 -105.44 -59.77
N GLN A 106 40.06 -104.66 -60.65
CA GLN A 106 40.26 -104.54 -62.18
C GLN A 106 39.11 -104.20 -63.18
N THR A 107 38.90 -102.91 -63.53
CA THR A 107 38.50 -102.38 -64.89
C THR A 107 38.46 -100.83 -64.93
N GLN A 108 39.50 -100.14 -65.43
CA GLN A 108 39.72 -98.72 -65.08
C GLN A 108 39.26 -97.64 -66.07
N SER A 109 39.45 -97.81 -67.39
CA SER A 109 39.67 -96.64 -68.29
C SER A 109 38.45 -95.81 -68.71
N VAL A 110 37.26 -96.40 -68.89
CA VAL A 110 36.07 -95.62 -69.33
C VAL A 110 35.59 -94.62 -68.27
N PHE A 111 36.02 -94.79 -67.01
CA PHE A 111 35.78 -93.83 -65.96
C PHE A 111 36.54 -92.51 -66.17
N ASP A 112 37.69 -92.51 -66.84
CA ASP A 112 38.63 -91.37 -66.82
C ASP A 112 38.09 -90.10 -67.51
N GLU A 113 37.38 -90.22 -68.65
CA GLU A 113 36.88 -89.06 -69.41
C GLU A 113 35.59 -88.48 -68.79
N ASP A 114 34.71 -89.34 -68.28
CA ASP A 114 33.49 -88.94 -67.56
C ASP A 114 33.83 -88.36 -66.17
N LEU A 115 34.88 -88.88 -65.53
CA LEU A 115 35.54 -88.28 -64.36
C LEU A 115 36.07 -86.87 -64.70
N GLN A 116 36.69 -86.65 -65.86
CA GLN A 116 37.26 -85.33 -66.18
C GLN A 116 36.20 -84.23 -66.36
N LYS A 117 35.02 -84.55 -66.94
CA LYS A 117 33.89 -83.60 -66.95
C LYS A 117 33.31 -83.38 -65.55
N LYS A 118 33.18 -84.44 -64.75
CA LYS A 118 32.75 -84.33 -63.34
C LYS A 118 33.75 -83.54 -62.50
N ILE A 119 35.05 -83.60 -62.78
CA ILE A 119 36.06 -82.74 -62.15
C ILE A 119 35.77 -81.26 -62.46
N GLN A 120 35.54 -80.88 -63.72
CA GLN A 120 35.25 -79.48 -64.08
C GLN A 120 33.91 -78.98 -63.51
N GLU A 121 32.87 -79.81 -63.52
CA GLU A 121 31.59 -79.45 -62.90
C GLU A 121 31.72 -79.33 -61.37
N ASN A 122 32.42 -80.26 -60.73
CA ASN A 122 32.64 -80.25 -59.28
C ASN A 122 33.59 -79.11 -58.87
N GLU A 123 34.57 -78.72 -59.69
CA GLU A 123 35.39 -77.52 -59.51
C GLU A 123 34.53 -76.25 -59.53
N ARG A 124 33.65 -76.12 -60.53
CA ARG A 124 32.69 -75.00 -60.62
C ARG A 124 31.72 -74.97 -59.44
N LEU A 125 31.24 -76.14 -58.99
CA LEU A 125 30.36 -76.26 -57.82
C LEU A 125 31.11 -76.01 -56.51
N HIS A 126 32.38 -76.41 -56.38
CA HIS A 126 33.22 -76.08 -55.23
C HIS A 126 33.46 -74.58 -55.13
N ILE A 127 33.70 -73.88 -56.25
CA ILE A 127 33.81 -72.42 -56.27
C ILE A 127 32.50 -71.78 -55.80
N GLN A 128 31.35 -72.15 -56.37
CA GLN A 128 30.07 -71.58 -55.96
C GLN A 128 29.66 -71.93 -54.52
N PHE A 129 30.00 -73.13 -54.04
CA PHE A 129 29.79 -73.54 -52.66
C PHE A 129 30.68 -72.74 -51.71
N TYR A 130 31.96 -72.53 -52.05
CA TYR A 130 32.89 -71.74 -51.26
C TYR A 130 32.50 -70.26 -51.22
N GLU A 131 32.07 -69.67 -52.35
CA GLU A 131 31.54 -68.31 -52.41
C GLU A 131 30.28 -68.15 -51.54
N ALA A 132 29.38 -69.14 -51.54
CA ALA A 132 28.16 -69.13 -50.72
C ALA A 132 28.45 -69.34 -49.22
N ASP A 133 29.37 -70.24 -48.88
CA ASP A 133 29.81 -70.52 -47.50
C ASP A 133 30.53 -69.31 -46.88
N GLU A 134 31.41 -68.64 -47.65
CA GLU A 134 32.01 -67.38 -47.22
C GLU A 134 31.00 -66.24 -47.09
N GLN A 135 30.02 -66.12 -48.00
CA GLN A 135 28.92 -65.16 -47.84
C GLN A 135 28.08 -65.45 -46.59
N HIS A 136 27.79 -66.73 -46.30
CA HIS A 136 27.07 -67.10 -45.07
C HIS A 136 27.88 -66.82 -43.80
N LYS A 137 29.18 -67.11 -43.76
CA LYS A 137 30.06 -66.73 -42.63
C LYS A 137 30.15 -65.22 -42.45
N GLN A 138 30.17 -64.45 -43.54
CA GLN A 138 30.16 -62.98 -43.49
C GLN A 138 28.83 -62.45 -42.94
N GLN A 139 27.70 -63.03 -43.34
CA GLN A 139 26.40 -62.69 -42.75
C GLN A 139 26.30 -63.12 -41.27
N GLU A 140 26.77 -64.32 -40.92
CA GLU A 140 26.74 -64.83 -39.54
C GLU A 140 27.63 -64.01 -38.60
N SER A 141 28.82 -63.58 -39.05
CA SER A 141 29.69 -62.69 -38.29
C SER A 141 29.12 -61.27 -38.15
N GLN A 142 28.50 -60.72 -39.21
CA GLN A 142 27.79 -59.43 -39.12
C GLN A 142 26.62 -59.49 -38.13
N LEU A 143 25.82 -60.57 -38.16
CA LEU A 143 24.70 -60.76 -37.24
C LEU A 143 25.16 -61.00 -35.79
N LYS A 144 26.29 -61.68 -35.57
CA LYS A 144 26.90 -61.83 -34.23
C LYS A 144 27.37 -60.49 -33.67
N VAL A 145 28.08 -59.68 -34.46
CA VAL A 145 28.50 -58.33 -34.02
C VAL A 145 27.28 -57.45 -33.72
N GLN A 146 26.22 -57.50 -34.54
CA GLN A 146 24.98 -56.77 -34.27
C GLN A 146 24.26 -57.26 -33.00
N LEU A 147 24.29 -58.56 -32.69
CA LEU A 147 23.78 -59.09 -31.42
C LEU A 147 24.61 -58.60 -30.23
N GLU A 148 25.94 -58.71 -30.29
CA GLU A 148 26.84 -58.23 -29.23
C GLU A 148 26.68 -56.72 -28.97
N GLU A 149 26.50 -55.91 -30.02
CA GLU A 149 26.20 -54.48 -29.88
C GLU A 149 24.82 -54.21 -29.24
N LEU A 150 23.78 -54.94 -29.66
CA LEU A 150 22.42 -54.80 -29.13
C LEU A 150 22.30 -55.28 -27.67
N GLU A 151 22.99 -56.37 -27.30
CA GLU A 151 23.05 -56.87 -25.92
C GLU A 151 23.75 -55.85 -25.02
N ARG A 152 24.90 -55.32 -25.45
CA ARG A 152 25.64 -54.27 -24.71
C ARG A 152 24.82 -52.97 -24.56
N ASP A 153 24.07 -52.54 -25.58
CA ASP A 153 23.18 -51.38 -25.47
C ASP A 153 21.96 -51.67 -24.59
N HIS A 154 21.43 -52.90 -24.60
CA HIS A 154 20.36 -53.31 -23.70
C HIS A 154 20.81 -53.28 -22.23
N GLU A 155 21.99 -53.80 -21.90
CA GLU A 155 22.58 -53.73 -20.55
C GLU A 155 22.75 -52.27 -20.09
N GLN A 156 23.26 -51.39 -20.97
CA GLN A 156 23.41 -49.97 -20.65
C GLN A 156 22.07 -49.27 -20.42
N HIS A 157 21.06 -49.55 -21.25
CA HIS A 157 19.72 -49.03 -21.04
C HIS A 157 19.07 -49.55 -19.75
N GLN A 158 19.26 -50.83 -19.41
CA GLN A 158 18.77 -51.40 -18.16
C GLN A 158 19.42 -50.74 -16.93
N ALA A 159 20.75 -50.59 -16.93
CA ALA A 159 21.47 -49.88 -15.87
C ALA A 159 21.03 -48.41 -15.71
N ILE A 160 20.67 -47.73 -16.81
CA ILE A 160 20.09 -46.38 -16.77
C ILE A 160 18.68 -46.40 -16.16
N VAL A 161 17.83 -47.38 -16.52
CA VAL A 161 16.48 -47.53 -15.97
C VAL A 161 16.53 -47.81 -14.46
N ASP A 162 17.39 -48.71 -14.00
CA ASP A 162 17.55 -49.02 -12.58
C ASP A 162 18.11 -47.83 -11.79
N GLY A 163 19.13 -47.16 -12.35
CA GLY A 163 19.71 -45.95 -11.79
C GLY A 163 18.77 -44.74 -11.76
N LEU A 164 17.76 -44.68 -12.65
CA LEU A 164 16.67 -43.71 -12.57
C LEU A 164 15.60 -44.13 -11.55
N THR A 165 15.25 -45.41 -11.52
CA THR A 165 14.24 -45.97 -10.60
C THR A 165 14.64 -45.76 -9.14
N SER A 166 15.90 -46.05 -8.79
CA SER A 166 16.46 -45.72 -7.47
C SER A 166 16.35 -44.21 -7.16
N LYS A 167 16.78 -43.33 -8.07
CA LYS A 167 16.70 -41.86 -7.85
C LYS A 167 15.28 -41.36 -7.65
N TYR A 168 14.28 -41.95 -8.33
CA TYR A 168 12.88 -41.64 -8.10
C TYR A 168 12.39 -42.17 -6.75
N MET A 169 12.76 -43.39 -6.35
CA MET A 169 12.43 -43.98 -5.05
C MET A 169 12.99 -43.14 -3.89
N ASP A 170 14.29 -42.82 -3.90
CA ASP A 170 14.95 -41.93 -2.93
C ASP A 170 14.25 -40.56 -2.82
N THR A 171 13.70 -40.08 -3.94
CA THR A 171 13.00 -38.78 -4.01
C THR A 171 11.60 -38.87 -3.44
N ILE A 172 10.89 -39.97 -3.67
CA ILE A 172 9.59 -40.26 -3.06
C ILE A 172 9.73 -40.40 -1.54
N GLU A 173 10.73 -41.14 -1.04
CA GLU A 173 10.97 -41.29 0.40
C GLU A 173 11.30 -39.96 1.09
N ARG A 174 12.18 -39.15 0.48
CA ARG A 174 12.48 -37.79 0.97
C ARG A 174 11.22 -36.92 1.03
N LEU A 175 10.39 -36.92 -0.02
CA LEU A 175 9.13 -36.16 -0.06
C LEU A 175 8.09 -36.67 0.97
N GLN A 176 8.04 -37.97 1.24
CA GLN A 176 7.18 -38.54 2.29
C GLN A 176 7.66 -38.14 3.69
N SER A 177 8.97 -38.17 3.95
CA SER A 177 9.59 -37.71 5.20
C SER A 177 9.33 -36.21 5.43
N ASP A 178 9.52 -35.39 4.39
CA ASP A 178 9.23 -33.95 4.43
C ASP A 178 7.74 -33.66 4.66
N LYS A 179 6.85 -34.40 4.01
CA LYS A 179 5.41 -34.30 4.26
C LYS A 179 5.07 -34.56 5.73
N ALA A 180 5.51 -35.69 6.30
CA ALA A 180 5.23 -36.03 7.69
C ALA A 180 5.81 -34.98 8.67
N ARG A 181 7.02 -34.47 8.40
CA ARG A 181 7.66 -33.39 9.15
C ARG A 181 6.87 -32.08 9.10
N LEU A 182 6.30 -31.73 7.94
CA LEU A 182 5.46 -30.54 7.77
C LEU A 182 4.09 -30.70 8.41
N GLU A 183 3.48 -31.89 8.37
CA GLU A 183 2.21 -32.20 9.03
C GLU A 183 2.33 -32.07 10.56
N VAL A 184 3.38 -32.64 11.17
CA VAL A 184 3.67 -32.47 12.60
C VAL A 184 3.91 -31.01 12.97
N LYS A 185 4.67 -30.26 12.15
CA LYS A 185 4.91 -28.83 12.38
C LYS A 185 3.61 -28.01 12.29
N SER A 186 2.74 -28.33 11.33
CA SER A 186 1.43 -27.69 11.17
C SER A 186 0.55 -27.92 12.40
N GLN A 187 0.42 -29.17 12.87
CA GLN A 187 -0.34 -29.49 14.09
C GLN A 187 0.24 -28.87 15.37
N THR A 188 1.56 -28.61 15.41
CA THR A 188 2.22 -27.94 16.54
C THR A 188 1.86 -26.46 16.56
N LEU A 189 2.03 -25.77 15.42
CA LEU A 189 1.61 -24.38 15.24
C LEU A 189 0.10 -24.18 15.46
N GLU A 190 -0.73 -25.16 15.10
CA GLU A 190 -2.18 -25.10 15.37
C GLU A 190 -2.51 -25.20 16.87
N ARG A 191 -1.77 -26.02 17.63
CA ARG A 191 -1.88 -26.08 19.10
C ARG A 191 -1.40 -24.79 19.75
N GLU A 192 -0.23 -24.29 19.37
CA GLU A 192 0.31 -22.99 19.84
C GLU A 192 -0.66 -21.85 19.53
N ALA A 193 -1.29 -21.84 18.35
CA ALA A 193 -2.29 -20.84 17.96
C ALA A 193 -3.64 -21.02 18.67
N LYS A 194 -3.95 -22.18 19.25
CA LYS A 194 -5.12 -22.38 20.14
C LYS A 194 -4.79 -21.94 21.56
N GLU A 195 -3.61 -22.27 22.06
CA GLU A 195 -3.16 -21.85 23.40
C GLU A 195 -2.98 -20.33 23.49
N CYS A 196 -2.41 -19.70 22.45
CA CYS A 196 -2.36 -18.23 22.36
C CYS A 196 -3.75 -17.59 22.37
N ARG A 197 -4.78 -18.26 21.81
CA ARG A 197 -6.17 -17.79 21.85
C ARG A 197 -6.78 -17.95 23.25
N ALA A 198 -6.58 -19.08 23.92
CA ALA A 198 -7.01 -19.26 25.32
C ALA A 198 -6.40 -18.20 26.25
N ARG A 199 -5.09 -17.92 26.13
CA ARG A 199 -4.42 -16.82 26.86
C ARG A 199 -4.88 -15.41 26.45
N THR A 200 -5.60 -15.29 25.34
CA THR A 200 -6.19 -14.03 24.86
C THR A 200 -7.62 -13.82 25.40
N GLU A 201 -8.29 -14.91 25.81
CA GLU A 201 -9.65 -14.89 26.36
C GLU A 201 -9.70 -14.39 27.83
N GLU A 202 -8.54 -14.16 28.47
CA GLU A 202 -8.41 -13.34 29.69
C GLU A 202 -8.68 -11.85 29.38
N CYS A 203 -9.96 -11.51 29.23
CA CYS A 203 -10.45 -10.22 28.73
C CYS A 203 -9.91 -9.01 29.53
N ASP A 204 -9.91 -9.11 30.86
CA ASP A 204 -9.63 -7.98 31.76
C ASP A 204 -8.23 -7.38 31.53
N TYR A 205 -7.19 -8.20 31.41
CA TYR A 205 -5.83 -7.73 31.17
C TYR A 205 -5.63 -7.18 29.75
N ASN A 206 -6.39 -7.66 28.77
CA ASN A 206 -6.37 -7.13 27.41
C ASN A 206 -6.90 -5.68 27.32
N SER A 207 -7.67 -5.22 28.31
CA SER A 207 -8.07 -3.81 28.43
C SER A 207 -6.93 -2.85 28.82
N LEU A 208 -5.80 -3.37 29.30
CA LEU A 208 -4.61 -2.60 29.68
C LEU A 208 -3.56 -2.50 28.55
N ASN A 209 -3.71 -3.30 27.49
CA ASN A 209 -2.79 -3.32 26.35
C ASN A 209 -2.93 -2.06 25.48
N VAL A 210 -1.83 -1.39 25.17
CA VAL A 210 -1.82 -0.14 24.41
C VAL A 210 -2.19 -0.39 22.92
N PRO A 211 -3.20 0.31 22.37
CA PRO A 211 -3.58 0.25 20.96
C PRO A 211 -2.43 0.52 19.97
N PRO A 212 -2.31 -0.23 18.86
CA PRO A 212 -1.29 0.04 17.84
C PRO A 212 -1.70 1.20 16.91
N HIS A 213 -0.92 2.28 16.89
CA HIS A 213 -1.20 3.45 16.05
C HIS A 213 -0.89 3.22 14.55
N ASN A 214 -1.92 2.96 13.73
CA ASN A 214 -1.79 2.76 12.29
C ASN A 214 -1.83 4.08 11.48
N ARG A 215 -0.66 4.73 11.29
CA ARG A 215 -0.53 5.97 10.48
C ARG A 215 -1.09 5.82 9.05
N ARG A 216 -1.00 4.63 8.43
CA ARG A 216 -1.53 4.40 7.07
C ARG A 216 -3.06 4.38 7.05
N HIS A 217 -3.69 3.76 8.05
CA HIS A 217 -5.15 3.84 8.22
C HIS A 217 -5.57 5.28 8.46
N GLN A 218 -4.88 6.00 9.35
CA GLN A 218 -5.22 7.39 9.70
C GLN A 218 -5.10 8.36 8.52
N LEU A 219 -4.07 8.22 7.67
CA LEU A 219 -3.94 8.97 6.42
C LEU A 219 -5.06 8.65 5.43
N LYS A 220 -5.45 7.36 5.27
CA LYS A 220 -6.60 7.00 4.44
C LYS A 220 -7.91 7.55 5.01
N ALA A 221 -8.09 7.54 6.33
CA ALA A 221 -9.29 8.11 6.96
C ALA A 221 -9.44 9.61 6.66
N ARG A 222 -8.34 10.37 6.72
CA ARG A 222 -8.32 11.79 6.36
C ARG A 222 -8.63 12.04 4.87
N ASP A 223 -8.03 11.27 3.98
CA ASP A 223 -8.28 11.33 2.53
C ASP A 223 -9.75 11.02 2.18
N VAL A 224 -10.29 9.93 2.72
CA VAL A 224 -11.70 9.54 2.57
C VAL A 224 -12.64 10.63 3.14
N ALA A 225 -12.33 11.22 4.30
CA ALA A 225 -13.12 12.33 4.85
C ALA A 225 -13.04 13.61 3.99
N GLY A 226 -11.86 13.91 3.41
CA GLY A 226 -11.69 15.05 2.49
C GLY A 226 -12.44 14.88 1.17
N GLN A 227 -12.49 13.66 0.62
CA GLN A 227 -13.31 13.33 -0.54
C GLN A 227 -14.82 13.47 -0.22
N ALA A 228 -15.26 12.93 0.92
CA ALA A 228 -16.63 13.07 1.39
C ALA A 228 -17.05 14.53 1.56
N LEU A 229 -16.17 15.37 2.12
CA LEU A 229 -16.38 16.81 2.26
C LEU A 229 -16.67 17.48 0.91
N GLY A 230 -15.81 17.26 -0.10
CA GLY A 230 -16.01 17.85 -1.43
C GLY A 230 -17.35 17.46 -2.07
N PHE A 231 -17.80 16.20 -1.90
CA PHE A 231 -19.09 15.77 -2.44
C PHE A 231 -20.31 16.32 -1.68
N VAL A 232 -20.17 16.60 -0.38
CA VAL A 232 -21.25 17.26 0.38
C VAL A 232 -21.30 18.75 0.07
N GLN A 233 -20.16 19.40 -0.21
CA GLN A 233 -20.15 20.78 -0.76
C GLN A 233 -20.88 20.85 -2.10
N ASP A 234 -20.62 19.90 -3.01
CA ASP A 234 -21.38 19.72 -4.26
C ASP A 234 -22.90 19.57 -4.01
N ILE A 235 -23.31 18.72 -3.06
CA ILE A 235 -24.73 18.55 -2.69
C ILE A 235 -25.33 19.81 -2.06
N VAL A 236 -24.63 20.46 -1.12
CA VAL A 236 -25.09 21.67 -0.42
C VAL A 236 -25.34 22.79 -1.41
N ALA A 237 -24.40 23.05 -2.33
CA ALA A 237 -24.58 24.01 -3.40
C ALA A 237 -25.78 23.67 -4.30
N ALA A 238 -25.95 22.39 -4.67
CA ALA A 238 -27.06 21.96 -5.53
C ALA A 238 -28.43 22.01 -4.83
N LEU A 239 -28.50 21.72 -3.52
CA LEU A 239 -29.71 21.81 -2.69
C LEU A 239 -30.14 23.26 -2.45
N LEU A 240 -29.20 24.15 -2.10
CA LEU A 240 -29.46 25.59 -1.95
C LEU A 240 -30.08 26.16 -3.23
N ASN A 241 -29.50 25.82 -4.39
CA ASN A 241 -30.03 26.20 -5.70
C ASN A 241 -31.44 25.61 -5.94
N PHE A 242 -31.63 24.30 -5.73
CA PHE A 242 -32.92 23.65 -5.95
C PHE A 242 -34.06 24.26 -5.13
N HIS A 243 -33.85 24.50 -3.83
CA HIS A 243 -34.85 25.15 -2.98
C HIS A 243 -35.11 26.60 -3.41
N SER A 244 -34.06 27.37 -3.71
CA SER A 244 -34.19 28.78 -4.13
C SER A 244 -34.89 28.96 -5.48
N TYR A 245 -34.64 28.08 -6.47
CA TYR A 245 -35.37 28.13 -7.75
C TYR A 245 -36.78 27.53 -7.63
N THR A 246 -37.04 26.65 -6.67
CA THR A 246 -38.40 26.21 -6.34
C THR A 246 -39.20 27.38 -5.74
N GLU A 247 -38.61 28.14 -4.81
CA GLU A 247 -39.19 29.36 -4.25
C GLU A 247 -39.54 30.36 -5.36
N GLN A 248 -38.63 30.60 -6.30
CA GLN A 248 -38.89 31.47 -7.46
C GLN A 248 -40.02 30.94 -8.35
N ARG A 249 -40.06 29.63 -8.65
CA ARG A 249 -41.12 29.07 -9.51
C ARG A 249 -42.51 29.20 -8.86
N VAL A 250 -42.61 29.04 -7.55
CA VAL A 250 -43.85 29.22 -6.77
C VAL A 250 -44.39 30.67 -6.82
N HIS A 251 -43.56 31.65 -7.18
CA HIS A 251 -43.96 33.05 -7.45
C HIS A 251 -44.32 33.32 -8.93
N ILE A 252 -44.16 32.35 -9.84
CA ILE A 252 -44.30 32.51 -11.29
C ILE A 252 -45.39 31.60 -11.87
N TYR A 253 -45.62 30.43 -11.27
CA TYR A 253 -46.58 29.42 -11.73
C TYR A 253 -47.25 28.73 -10.53
N PRO A 254 -48.57 28.45 -10.55
CA PRO A 254 -49.51 28.58 -11.69
C PRO A 254 -49.95 30.01 -12.03
N LEU A 255 -49.72 30.99 -11.13
CA LEU A 255 -50.01 32.41 -11.35
C LEU A 255 -48.73 33.23 -11.14
N ASP A 256 -48.47 34.22 -11.99
CA ASP A 256 -47.33 35.14 -11.83
C ASP A 256 -47.68 36.21 -10.79
N SER A 257 -46.91 36.25 -9.71
CA SER A 257 -47.05 37.16 -8.56
C SER A 257 -46.96 38.66 -8.91
N SER A 258 -46.48 39.02 -10.11
CA SER A 258 -46.51 40.38 -10.62
C SER A 258 -47.80 40.75 -11.35
N ILE A 259 -48.77 39.83 -11.45
CA ILE A 259 -50.08 40.00 -12.09
C ILE A 259 -51.20 39.72 -11.08
N GLU A 260 -51.12 38.61 -10.34
CA GLU A 260 -52.16 38.18 -9.39
C GLU A 260 -51.56 37.77 -8.02
N PRO A 261 -52.29 37.88 -6.91
CA PRO A 261 -51.81 37.46 -5.60
C PRO A 261 -51.63 35.94 -5.52
N ILE A 262 -50.49 35.52 -4.98
CA ILE A 262 -50.14 34.10 -4.75
C ILE A 262 -51.15 33.46 -3.78
N SER A 263 -51.48 32.17 -3.98
CA SER A 263 -52.35 31.43 -3.05
C SER A 263 -51.78 31.42 -1.62
N PRO A 264 -52.62 31.42 -0.57
CA PRO A 264 -52.14 31.39 0.83
C PRO A 264 -51.28 30.15 1.15
N LEU A 265 -51.50 29.05 0.42
CA LEU A 265 -50.64 27.86 0.47
C LEU A 265 -49.23 28.18 -0.06
N ASN A 266 -49.14 28.65 -1.30
CA ASN A 266 -47.88 28.90 -1.99
C ASN A 266 -47.09 30.05 -1.34
N GLN A 267 -47.77 31.07 -0.80
CA GLN A 267 -47.13 32.11 0.01
C GLN A 267 -46.43 31.52 1.24
N LYS A 268 -47.08 30.58 1.95
CA LYS A 268 -46.50 29.91 3.12
C LYS A 268 -45.42 28.87 2.74
N PHE A 269 -45.57 28.23 1.59
CA PHE A 269 -44.54 27.33 1.04
C PHE A 269 -43.25 28.10 0.71
N SER A 270 -43.38 29.25 0.03
CA SER A 270 -42.31 30.21 -0.24
C SER A 270 -41.60 30.64 1.05
N GLN A 271 -42.34 31.05 2.09
CA GLN A 271 -41.76 31.45 3.38
C GLN A 271 -40.87 30.36 3.99
N TYR A 272 -41.30 29.09 3.94
CA TYR A 272 -40.48 27.98 4.43
C TYR A 272 -39.32 27.62 3.48
N LEU A 273 -39.47 27.77 2.17
CA LEU A 273 -38.36 27.61 1.23
C LEU A 273 -37.28 28.68 1.45
N HIS A 274 -37.66 29.91 1.80
CA HIS A 274 -36.72 31.00 2.10
C HIS A 274 -35.78 30.68 3.28
N GLU A 275 -36.25 29.89 4.24
CA GLU A 275 -35.46 29.42 5.38
C GLU A 275 -34.35 28.41 5.00
N ASN A 276 -34.32 27.88 3.76
CA ASN A 276 -33.50 26.72 3.39
C ASN A 276 -32.01 26.85 3.75
N ALA A 277 -31.43 28.05 3.64
CA ALA A 277 -30.01 28.27 3.91
C ALA A 277 -29.61 27.96 5.36
N ALA A 278 -30.54 28.13 6.33
CA ALA A 278 -30.32 27.83 7.73
C ALA A 278 -30.27 26.32 8.04
N TYR A 279 -30.84 25.49 7.16
CA TYR A 279 -30.88 24.03 7.32
C TYR A 279 -29.85 23.32 6.43
N VAL A 280 -29.54 23.87 5.25
CA VAL A 280 -28.64 23.23 4.28
C VAL A 280 -27.16 23.55 4.54
N ARG A 281 -26.79 24.78 4.93
CA ARG A 281 -25.39 25.14 5.18
C ARG A 281 -24.72 24.40 6.35
N PRO A 282 -25.39 24.13 7.49
CA PRO A 282 -24.77 23.38 8.58
C PRO A 282 -24.29 21.97 8.18
N LEU A 283 -24.83 21.38 7.11
CA LEU A 283 -24.34 20.10 6.57
C LEU A 283 -22.89 20.18 6.09
N GLU A 284 -22.51 21.30 5.46
CA GLU A 284 -21.12 21.57 5.08
C GLU A 284 -20.27 21.85 6.34
N GLU A 285 -20.74 22.75 7.22
CA GLU A 285 -20.00 23.16 8.42
C GLU A 285 -19.68 21.98 9.36
N GLY A 286 -20.63 21.06 9.55
CA GLY A 286 -20.43 19.85 10.35
C GLY A 286 -19.39 18.91 9.74
N LEU A 287 -19.39 18.74 8.42
CA LEU A 287 -18.42 17.88 7.74
C LEU A 287 -17.03 18.53 7.60
N VAL A 288 -16.96 19.87 7.51
CA VAL A 288 -15.71 20.62 7.64
C VAL A 288 -15.08 20.37 9.01
N GLN A 289 -15.86 20.46 10.09
CA GLN A 289 -15.38 20.17 11.45
C GLN A 289 -14.94 18.71 11.62
N LEU A 290 -15.69 17.76 11.04
CA LEU A 290 -15.32 16.35 11.02
C LEU A 290 -13.98 16.12 10.30
N HIS A 291 -13.80 16.61 9.08
CA HIS A 291 -12.53 16.48 8.35
C HIS A 291 -11.36 17.17 9.08
N GLN A 292 -11.59 18.34 9.69
CA GLN A 292 -10.57 19.05 10.48
C GLN A 292 -10.14 18.25 11.73
N SER A 293 -11.06 17.53 12.38
CA SER A 293 -10.75 16.69 13.55
C SER A 293 -9.85 15.48 13.24
N ILE A 294 -9.82 15.01 11.99
CA ILE A 294 -9.08 13.82 11.57
C ILE A 294 -7.64 14.21 11.17
N THR A 295 -6.69 14.07 12.09
CA THR A 295 -5.26 14.44 11.92
C THR A 295 -4.34 13.22 11.94
N GLU A 296 -3.02 13.39 11.74
CA GLU A 296 -2.04 12.29 11.87
C GLU A 296 -1.76 11.84 13.33
N ASP A 297 -2.24 12.62 14.30
CA ASP A 297 -2.08 12.42 15.75
C ASP A 297 -3.42 12.19 16.47
N THR A 298 -4.44 11.76 15.73
CA THR A 298 -5.72 11.23 16.24
C THR A 298 -5.89 9.77 15.83
N VAL A 299 -6.81 9.06 16.48
CA VAL A 299 -7.32 7.77 16.01
C VAL A 299 -8.71 8.01 15.41
N THR A 300 -9.02 7.39 14.26
CA THR A 300 -10.33 7.48 13.61
C THR A 300 -11.06 6.16 13.75
N VAL A 301 -11.94 6.06 14.74
CA VAL A 301 -12.96 5.01 14.91
C VAL A 301 -14.28 5.65 15.40
N LEU A 302 -15.43 4.99 15.22
CA LEU A 302 -16.74 5.58 15.54
C LEU A 302 -16.84 6.06 16.99
N GLU A 303 -16.17 5.36 17.91
CA GLU A 303 -16.09 5.66 19.34
C GLU A 303 -15.31 6.95 19.66
N THR A 304 -14.43 7.39 18.75
CA THR A 304 -13.54 8.55 18.93
C THR A 304 -13.91 9.76 18.08
N VAL A 305 -14.74 9.58 17.06
CA VAL A 305 -15.02 10.59 16.03
C VAL A 305 -16.27 11.39 16.42
N GLY A 306 -16.18 12.11 17.54
CA GLY A 306 -17.30 12.89 18.09
C GLY A 306 -17.90 13.90 17.11
N LYS A 307 -17.11 14.47 16.19
CA LYS A 307 -17.60 15.39 15.16
C LYS A 307 -18.49 14.75 14.08
N LEU A 308 -18.67 13.43 14.07
CA LEU A 308 -19.73 12.79 13.30
C LEU A 308 -21.12 13.09 13.89
N LYS A 309 -21.24 13.33 15.21
CA LYS A 309 -22.50 13.66 15.89
C LYS A 309 -23.02 15.04 15.46
N ASP A 310 -22.17 16.06 15.45
CA ASP A 310 -22.50 17.41 14.95
C ASP A 310 -23.08 17.35 13.52
N PHE A 311 -22.44 16.60 12.62
CA PHE A 311 -22.94 16.39 11.26
C PHE A 311 -24.27 15.62 11.23
N ALA A 312 -24.43 14.60 12.08
CA ALA A 312 -25.68 13.85 12.19
C ALA A 312 -26.84 14.73 12.69
N ASP A 313 -26.62 15.63 13.64
CA ASP A 313 -27.64 16.55 14.16
C ASP A 313 -28.03 17.61 13.12
N HIS A 314 -27.07 18.10 12.34
CA HIS A 314 -27.35 18.97 11.19
C HIS A 314 -28.14 18.22 10.10
N PHE A 315 -27.78 16.98 9.78
CA PHE A 315 -28.52 16.14 8.83
C PHE A 315 -29.94 15.83 9.32
N THR A 316 -30.11 15.57 10.62
CA THR A 316 -31.41 15.43 11.29
C THR A 316 -32.27 16.68 11.12
N SER A 317 -31.69 17.86 11.34
CA SER A 317 -32.36 19.15 11.19
C SER A 317 -32.82 19.40 9.75
N TYR A 318 -32.00 19.03 8.76
CA TYR A 318 -32.37 19.11 7.35
C TYR A 318 -33.45 18.09 6.93
N THR A 319 -33.41 16.86 7.44
CA THR A 319 -34.46 15.87 7.21
C THR A 319 -35.81 16.33 7.77
N HIS A 320 -35.85 16.89 8.99
CA HIS A 320 -37.07 17.50 9.53
C HIS A 320 -37.55 18.71 8.71
N PHE A 321 -36.65 19.50 8.14
CA PHE A 321 -36.99 20.59 7.23
C PHE A 321 -37.66 20.08 5.93
N LEU A 322 -37.14 19.01 5.32
CA LEU A 322 -37.80 18.36 4.19
C LEU A 322 -39.20 17.82 4.53
N GLN A 323 -39.35 17.22 5.73
CA GLN A 323 -40.65 16.76 6.22
C GLN A 323 -41.63 17.93 6.48
N LYS A 324 -41.14 19.10 6.94
CA LYS A 324 -41.91 20.35 7.07
C LYS A 324 -42.39 20.88 5.71
N LEU A 325 -41.55 20.79 4.66
CA LEU A 325 -41.88 21.26 3.31
C LEU A 325 -42.84 20.32 2.56
N LEU A 326 -42.68 19.01 2.68
CA LEU A 326 -43.33 18.01 1.83
C LEU A 326 -44.86 18.22 1.66
N PRO A 327 -45.68 18.47 2.71
CA PRO A 327 -47.13 18.69 2.54
C PRO A 327 -47.46 19.89 1.65
N TYR A 328 -46.66 20.97 1.75
CA TYR A 328 -46.84 22.18 0.96
C TYR A 328 -46.40 21.96 -0.50
N GLN A 329 -45.28 21.27 -0.72
CA GLN A 329 -44.80 20.92 -2.05
C GLN A 329 -45.78 20.03 -2.81
N LEU A 330 -46.39 19.06 -2.12
CA LEU A 330 -47.42 18.20 -2.68
C LEU A 330 -48.69 18.99 -3.05
N LYS A 331 -49.17 19.87 -2.16
CA LYS A 331 -50.35 20.69 -2.44
C LYS A 331 -50.09 21.79 -3.48
N SER A 332 -48.87 22.30 -3.59
CA SER A 332 -48.46 23.24 -4.65
C SER A 332 -48.59 22.57 -6.03
N LEU A 333 -48.04 21.36 -6.19
CA LEU A 333 -48.24 20.53 -7.39
C LEU A 333 -49.70 20.10 -7.62
N GLU A 334 -50.55 20.10 -6.59
CA GLU A 334 -51.99 19.85 -6.72
C GLU A 334 -52.73 21.09 -7.24
N GLU A 335 -52.44 22.30 -6.72
CA GLU A 335 -52.98 23.56 -7.25
C GLU A 335 -52.60 23.75 -8.73
N GLU A 336 -51.38 23.38 -9.14
CA GLU A 336 -50.99 23.39 -10.56
C GLU A 336 -51.92 22.54 -11.45
N CYS A 337 -52.37 21.37 -10.97
CA CYS A 337 -53.30 20.49 -11.70
C CYS A 337 -54.71 21.08 -11.88
N TRP A 338 -55.07 22.12 -11.12
CA TRP A 338 -56.38 22.77 -11.18
C TRP A 338 -56.37 23.98 -12.13
N THR A 339 -55.20 24.36 -12.65
CA THR A 339 -55.03 25.43 -13.64
C THR A 339 -55.80 25.09 -14.93
N PRO A 340 -56.59 26.00 -15.53
CA PRO A 340 -57.36 25.72 -16.76
C PRO A 340 -56.52 25.30 -17.98
N LEU A 341 -55.20 25.49 -17.94
CA LEU A 341 -54.23 25.15 -18.98
C LEU A 341 -53.46 23.85 -18.68
N CYS A 342 -53.75 23.17 -17.56
CA CYS A 342 -53.11 21.90 -17.22
C CYS A 342 -53.71 20.76 -18.06
N THR A 343 -52.93 20.23 -19.00
CA THR A 343 -53.31 19.07 -19.81
C THR A 343 -53.28 17.79 -18.97
N SER A 344 -53.96 16.73 -19.43
CA SER A 344 -53.90 15.41 -18.78
C SER A 344 -52.46 14.87 -18.68
N SER A 345 -51.60 15.18 -19.65
CA SER A 345 -50.16 14.87 -19.63
C SER A 345 -49.42 15.64 -18.53
N LEU A 346 -49.69 16.95 -18.35
CA LEU A 346 -49.13 17.74 -17.25
C LEU A 346 -49.62 17.24 -15.89
N THR A 347 -50.90 16.90 -15.75
CA THR A 347 -51.47 16.29 -14.54
C THR A 347 -50.78 14.95 -14.19
N SER A 348 -50.48 14.11 -15.19
CA SER A 348 -49.68 12.90 -14.99
C SER A 348 -48.28 13.23 -14.45
N LYS A 349 -47.57 14.20 -15.04
CA LYS A 349 -46.22 14.59 -14.58
C LYS A 349 -46.21 15.24 -13.20
N ASN A 350 -47.27 15.96 -12.82
CA ASN A 350 -47.44 16.45 -11.46
C ASN A 350 -47.65 15.29 -10.46
N GLN A 351 -48.42 14.26 -10.81
CA GLN A 351 -48.63 13.08 -9.96
C GLN A 351 -47.35 12.22 -9.82
N GLU A 352 -46.58 12.07 -10.91
CA GLU A 352 -45.26 11.43 -10.89
C GLU A 352 -44.30 12.18 -9.94
N LEU A 353 -44.16 13.49 -10.11
CA LEU A 353 -43.32 14.33 -9.22
C LEU A 353 -43.81 14.31 -7.76
N GLN A 354 -45.12 14.26 -7.50
CA GLN A 354 -45.65 14.07 -6.16
C GLN A 354 -45.27 12.71 -5.55
N SER A 355 -45.01 11.68 -6.37
CA SER A 355 -44.48 10.39 -5.91
C SER A 355 -42.99 10.51 -5.58
N ASP A 356 -42.23 11.15 -6.47
CA ASP A 356 -40.79 11.35 -6.33
C ASP A 356 -40.42 12.15 -5.06
N MET A 357 -41.11 13.26 -4.78
CA MET A 357 -40.87 14.07 -3.58
C MET A 357 -41.11 13.27 -2.28
N LYS A 358 -42.16 12.43 -2.24
CA LYS A 358 -42.42 11.51 -1.12
C LYS A 358 -41.29 10.50 -0.97
N ARG A 359 -40.88 9.87 -2.08
CA ARG A 359 -39.81 8.86 -2.11
C ARG A 359 -38.48 9.44 -1.65
N ILE A 360 -38.07 10.59 -2.18
CA ILE A 360 -36.82 11.27 -1.80
C ILE A 360 -36.85 11.68 -0.31
N THR A 361 -37.95 12.26 0.18
CA THR A 361 -38.08 12.60 1.60
C THR A 361 -37.96 11.36 2.49
N SER A 362 -38.57 10.23 2.10
CA SER A 362 -38.46 8.94 2.81
C SER A 362 -37.05 8.31 2.75
N LEU A 363 -36.20 8.74 1.80
CA LEU A 363 -34.82 8.30 1.69
C LEU A 363 -33.91 9.17 2.55
N PHE A 364 -34.14 10.48 2.63
CA PHE A 364 -33.47 11.34 3.62
C PHE A 364 -33.77 10.92 5.07
N ASP A 365 -34.98 10.45 5.36
CA ASP A 365 -35.37 9.88 6.66
C ASP A 365 -34.59 8.60 7.04
N LYS A 366 -34.43 7.69 6.06
CA LYS A 366 -33.60 6.48 6.22
C LYS A 366 -32.11 6.80 6.34
N LEU A 367 -31.59 7.74 5.54
CA LEU A 367 -30.19 8.19 5.64
C LEU A 367 -29.92 8.83 7.00
N HIS A 368 -30.81 9.70 7.49
CA HIS A 368 -30.76 10.26 8.84
C HIS A 368 -30.67 9.15 9.91
N SER A 369 -31.52 8.12 9.81
CA SER A 369 -31.52 6.98 10.73
C SER A 369 -30.16 6.25 10.74
N TYR A 370 -29.59 5.95 9.57
CA TYR A 370 -28.30 5.26 9.48
C TYR A 370 -27.11 6.13 9.93
N ILE A 371 -27.10 7.41 9.58
CA ILE A 371 -26.05 8.36 10.00
C ILE A 371 -26.07 8.55 11.53
N SER A 372 -27.26 8.67 12.12
CA SER A 372 -27.43 8.78 13.57
C SER A 372 -26.94 7.52 14.30
N LEU A 373 -27.30 6.33 13.81
CA LEU A 373 -26.81 5.06 14.37
C LEU A 373 -25.28 4.92 14.33
N LEU A 374 -24.61 5.50 13.32
CA LEU A 374 -23.14 5.53 13.24
C LEU A 374 -22.49 6.58 14.15
N ALA A 375 -23.23 7.60 14.60
CA ALA A 375 -22.73 8.63 15.51
C ALA A 375 -22.80 8.20 17.00
N LEU A 376 -23.79 7.37 17.37
CA LEU A 376 -24.02 6.90 18.76
C LEU A 376 -22.77 6.37 19.49
N PRO A 377 -21.81 5.63 18.88
CA PRO A 377 -20.66 5.11 19.61
C PRO A 377 -19.76 6.19 20.23
N SER A 378 -19.80 7.43 19.70
CA SER A 378 -19.01 8.54 20.23
C SER A 378 -19.51 9.11 21.56
N GLU A 379 -20.77 8.85 21.94
CA GLU A 379 -21.36 9.30 23.21
C GLU A 379 -21.28 8.24 24.31
N LEU A 380 -21.20 6.94 23.97
CA LEU A 380 -21.18 5.84 24.94
C LEU A 380 -19.80 5.62 25.59
N THR A 381 -19.42 6.51 26.51
CA THR A 381 -18.18 6.36 27.31
C THR A 381 -18.24 5.24 28.36
N GLN A 382 -19.36 4.52 28.51
CA GLN A 382 -19.53 3.42 29.47
C GLN A 382 -20.22 2.18 28.89
N ARG A 383 -19.50 1.04 28.97
CA ARG A 383 -20.00 -0.34 29.07
C ARG A 383 -21.28 -0.72 28.29
N ILE A 384 -21.20 -0.79 26.97
CA ILE A 384 -21.94 -1.80 26.20
C ILE A 384 -20.94 -2.62 25.38
N GLU A 385 -20.58 -3.79 25.89
CA GLU A 385 -19.57 -4.66 25.29
C GLU A 385 -20.13 -5.55 24.16
N VAL A 386 -19.21 -5.99 23.28
CA VAL A 386 -19.31 -7.20 22.43
C VAL A 386 -20.36 -7.23 21.29
N ARG A 387 -21.40 -6.37 21.24
CA ARG A 387 -22.43 -6.43 20.16
C ARG A 387 -22.39 -5.35 19.06
N GLY A 388 -21.49 -4.37 19.13
CA GLY A 388 -21.49 -3.21 18.21
C GLY A 388 -20.88 -3.41 16.81
N LEU A 389 -19.78 -4.18 16.70
CA LEU A 389 -18.97 -4.23 15.47
C LEU A 389 -19.69 -4.84 14.26
N THR A 390 -20.46 -5.92 14.46
CA THR A 390 -21.25 -6.56 13.40
C THR A 390 -22.46 -5.71 12.99
N ALA A 391 -23.03 -4.93 13.90
CA ALA A 391 -24.10 -3.98 13.59
C ALA A 391 -23.59 -2.82 12.74
N SER A 392 -22.45 -2.23 13.09
CA SER A 392 -21.86 -1.07 12.39
C SER A 392 -21.56 -1.37 10.91
N SER A 393 -20.99 -2.56 10.63
CA SER A 393 -20.73 -3.01 9.25
C SER A 393 -22.02 -3.18 8.43
N ALA A 394 -23.08 -3.72 9.04
CA ALA A 394 -24.40 -3.80 8.40
C ALA A 394 -25.00 -2.42 8.14
N VAL A 395 -24.88 -1.46 9.08
CA VAL A 395 -25.36 -0.08 8.90
C VAL A 395 -24.63 0.63 7.77
N PHE A 396 -23.31 0.52 7.65
CA PHE A 396 -22.56 1.07 6.50
C PHE A 396 -23.02 0.47 5.17
N THR A 397 -23.31 -0.84 5.14
CA THR A 397 -23.80 -1.53 3.93
C THR A 397 -25.18 -1.01 3.51
N GLN A 398 -26.09 -0.83 4.48
CA GLN A 398 -27.44 -0.28 4.21
C GLN A 398 -27.41 1.21 3.87
N LEU A 399 -26.50 1.99 4.47
CA LEU A 399 -26.25 3.39 4.12
C LEU A 399 -25.85 3.51 2.64
N ALA A 400 -24.88 2.69 2.18
CA ALA A 400 -24.45 2.68 0.78
C ALA A 400 -25.61 2.32 -0.18
N ALA A 401 -26.41 1.29 0.15
CA ALA A 401 -27.58 0.91 -0.65
C ALA A 401 -28.66 2.02 -0.69
N CYS A 402 -28.85 2.74 0.43
CA CYS A 402 -29.78 3.86 0.52
C CYS A 402 -29.31 5.09 -0.27
N LEU A 403 -27.99 5.32 -0.36
CA LEU A 403 -27.40 6.38 -1.19
C LEU A 403 -27.59 6.11 -2.70
N HIS A 404 -27.44 4.87 -3.17
CA HIS A 404 -27.83 4.50 -4.55
C HIS A 404 -29.33 4.69 -4.78
N SER A 405 -30.16 4.26 -3.82
CA SER A 405 -31.62 4.45 -3.89
C SER A 405 -32.03 5.92 -3.97
N LEU A 406 -31.29 6.83 -3.30
CA LEU A 406 -31.46 8.28 -3.39
C LEU A 406 -31.01 8.82 -4.76
N HIS A 407 -29.86 8.38 -5.28
CA HIS A 407 -29.40 8.76 -6.61
C HIS A 407 -30.44 8.42 -7.69
N ASP A 408 -30.95 7.19 -7.68
CA ASP A 408 -31.96 6.76 -8.65
C ASP A 408 -33.26 7.57 -8.51
N ALA A 409 -33.73 7.85 -7.29
CA ALA A 409 -34.92 8.66 -7.06
C ALA A 409 -34.75 10.13 -7.53
N VAL A 410 -33.58 10.74 -7.28
CA VAL A 410 -33.28 12.11 -7.72
C VAL A 410 -33.15 12.20 -9.25
N LYS A 411 -32.55 11.18 -9.87
CA LYS A 411 -32.43 11.03 -11.32
C LYS A 411 -33.79 10.86 -12.00
N GLU A 412 -34.64 10.00 -11.45
CA GLU A 412 -36.02 9.74 -11.90
C GLU A 412 -36.85 11.03 -11.84
N MET A 413 -36.82 11.72 -10.70
CA MET A 413 -37.40 13.06 -10.53
C MET A 413 -36.87 14.08 -11.55
N SER A 414 -35.57 14.09 -11.82
CA SER A 414 -34.97 14.97 -12.84
C SER A 414 -35.50 14.67 -14.24
N THR A 415 -35.81 13.41 -14.56
CA THR A 415 -36.41 13.04 -15.86
C THR A 415 -37.89 13.41 -15.93
N HIS A 416 -38.68 13.20 -14.87
CA HIS A 416 -40.09 13.62 -14.82
C HIS A 416 -40.21 15.16 -14.87
N TYR A 417 -39.33 15.89 -14.18
CA TYR A 417 -39.28 17.35 -14.25
C TYR A 417 -38.89 17.85 -15.64
N SER A 418 -37.92 17.21 -16.31
CA SER A 418 -37.55 17.56 -17.69
C SER A 418 -38.70 17.35 -18.68
N GLN A 419 -39.50 16.28 -18.49
CA GLN A 419 -40.68 16.02 -19.32
C GLN A 419 -41.80 17.04 -19.04
N LYS A 420 -42.03 17.38 -17.76
CA LYS A 420 -42.95 18.47 -17.36
C LYS A 420 -42.55 19.81 -17.98
N ALA A 421 -41.29 20.22 -17.83
CA ALA A 421 -40.80 21.49 -18.35
C ALA A 421 -40.90 21.58 -19.89
N GLY A 422 -40.75 20.46 -20.60
CA GLY A 422 -41.02 20.38 -22.04
C GLY A 422 -42.50 20.62 -22.38
N LEU A 423 -43.42 19.93 -21.69
CA LEU A 423 -44.87 20.15 -21.86
C LEU A 423 -45.31 21.57 -21.48
N GLU A 424 -44.67 22.20 -20.50
CA GLU A 424 -44.90 23.61 -20.15
C GLU A 424 -44.44 24.57 -21.26
N GLN A 425 -43.39 24.24 -22.01
CA GLN A 425 -42.91 25.07 -23.14
C GLN A 425 -43.87 25.08 -24.33
N GLU A 426 -44.73 24.08 -24.47
CA GLU A 426 -45.77 24.01 -25.51
C GLU A 426 -47.01 24.85 -25.17
N LEU A 427 -47.13 25.37 -23.94
CA LEU A 427 -48.25 26.23 -23.52
C LEU A 427 -48.12 27.64 -24.12
N SER A 428 -49.21 28.14 -24.72
CA SER A 428 -49.28 29.48 -25.34
C SER A 428 -49.08 30.66 -24.38
N THR A 429 -49.11 30.41 -23.06
CA THR A 429 -48.98 31.41 -22.00
C THR A 429 -47.63 31.40 -21.27
N ILE A 430 -46.67 30.54 -21.67
CA ILE A 430 -45.40 30.42 -20.94
C ILE A 430 -44.60 31.73 -20.93
N THR A 431 -44.29 32.23 -19.74
CA THR A 431 -43.47 33.44 -19.56
C THR A 431 -41.98 33.11 -19.70
N GLN A 432 -41.18 34.10 -20.13
CA GLN A 432 -39.72 33.92 -20.18
C GLN A 432 -39.11 33.71 -18.78
N LYS A 433 -39.72 34.28 -17.73
CA LYS A 433 -39.35 34.00 -16.33
C LYS A 433 -39.47 32.50 -16.03
N LEU A 434 -40.59 31.87 -16.40
CA LEU A 434 -40.85 30.46 -16.13
C LEU A 434 -39.87 29.55 -16.90
N ARG A 435 -39.57 29.87 -18.17
CA ARG A 435 -38.53 29.14 -18.95
C ARG A 435 -37.19 29.14 -18.23
N THR A 436 -36.66 30.32 -17.91
CA THR A 436 -35.33 30.43 -17.26
C THR A 436 -35.33 29.85 -15.85
N THR A 437 -36.43 29.94 -15.09
CA THR A 437 -36.54 29.29 -13.77
C THR A 437 -36.57 27.76 -13.90
N ASN A 438 -37.23 27.22 -14.92
CA ASN A 438 -37.22 25.78 -15.23
C ASN A 438 -35.83 25.30 -15.69
N GLU A 439 -35.10 26.09 -16.48
CA GLU A 439 -33.71 25.81 -16.87
C GLU A 439 -32.79 25.78 -15.64
N CYS A 440 -32.91 26.75 -14.74
CA CYS A 440 -32.18 26.78 -13.46
C CYS A 440 -32.54 25.60 -12.54
N LEU A 441 -33.82 25.22 -12.44
CA LEU A 441 -34.25 24.03 -11.72
C LEU A 441 -33.64 22.77 -12.32
N LEU A 442 -33.70 22.60 -13.64
CA LEU A 442 -33.08 21.45 -14.33
C LEU A 442 -31.56 21.39 -14.15
N ALA A 443 -30.87 22.53 -14.14
CA ALA A 443 -29.44 22.58 -13.83
C ALA A 443 -29.15 22.16 -12.37
N SER A 444 -29.98 22.59 -11.42
CA SER A 444 -29.86 22.16 -10.01
C SER A 444 -30.15 20.66 -9.83
N LEU A 445 -31.16 20.12 -10.52
CA LEU A 445 -31.52 18.70 -10.50
C LEU A 445 -30.47 17.81 -11.18
N GLY A 446 -29.87 18.27 -12.28
CA GLY A 446 -28.72 17.61 -12.90
C GLY A 446 -27.49 17.61 -11.97
N SER A 447 -27.27 18.70 -11.24
CA SER A 447 -26.20 18.81 -10.24
C SER A 447 -26.44 17.88 -9.04
N LEU A 448 -27.67 17.81 -8.52
CA LEU A 448 -28.05 16.84 -7.48
C LEU A 448 -27.91 15.39 -7.97
N THR A 449 -28.32 15.11 -9.20
CA THR A 449 -28.19 13.78 -9.83
C THR A 449 -26.72 13.37 -9.93
N SER A 450 -25.84 14.28 -10.39
CA SER A 450 -24.39 14.02 -10.44
C SER A 450 -23.81 13.76 -9.04
N SER A 451 -24.11 14.64 -8.08
CA SER A 451 -23.49 14.64 -6.75
C SER A 451 -23.93 13.46 -5.88
N THR A 452 -25.21 13.09 -5.93
CA THR A 452 -25.71 11.84 -5.31
C THR A 452 -25.05 10.60 -5.91
N GLY A 453 -24.83 10.57 -7.24
CA GLY A 453 -24.15 9.47 -7.92
C GLY A 453 -22.66 9.36 -7.53
N LYS A 454 -21.96 10.50 -7.42
CA LYS A 454 -20.58 10.56 -6.87
C LYS A 454 -20.53 9.97 -5.46
N ILE A 455 -21.44 10.36 -4.57
CA ILE A 455 -21.48 9.90 -3.18
C ILE A 455 -21.80 8.40 -3.10
N ALA A 456 -22.83 7.92 -3.83
CA ALA A 456 -23.21 6.52 -3.79
C ALA A 456 -22.08 5.60 -4.29
N THR A 457 -21.41 5.99 -5.39
CA THR A 457 -20.24 5.25 -5.89
C THR A 457 -19.02 5.35 -4.96
N PHE A 458 -18.75 6.53 -4.38
CA PHE A 458 -17.69 6.71 -3.37
C PHE A 458 -17.88 5.84 -2.13
N PHE A 459 -19.11 5.76 -1.59
CA PHE A 459 -19.43 4.92 -0.43
C PHE A 459 -19.29 3.43 -0.74
N SER A 460 -19.74 2.97 -1.91
CA SER A 460 -19.50 1.58 -2.35
C SER A 460 -18.02 1.27 -2.54
N ASN A 461 -17.26 2.15 -3.21
CA ASN A 461 -15.82 1.96 -3.46
C ASN A 461 -14.96 1.98 -2.18
N ASN A 462 -15.46 2.57 -1.10
CA ASN A 462 -14.81 2.59 0.21
C ASN A 462 -15.51 1.71 1.26
N LEU A 463 -16.49 0.88 0.88
CA LEU A 463 -17.25 0.06 1.83
C LEU A 463 -16.34 -0.89 2.61
N ASP A 464 -15.37 -1.51 1.95
CA ASP A 464 -14.34 -2.36 2.60
C ASP A 464 -13.54 -1.61 3.67
N PHE A 465 -13.32 -0.29 3.49
CA PHE A 465 -12.62 0.52 4.47
C PHE A 465 -13.50 0.86 5.68
N PHE A 466 -14.75 1.28 5.44
CA PHE A 466 -15.72 1.58 6.51
C PHE A 466 -16.13 0.34 7.31
N THR A 467 -16.15 -0.84 6.68
CA THR A 467 -16.52 -2.11 7.32
C THR A 467 -15.33 -2.89 7.89
N SER A 468 -14.09 -2.55 7.52
CA SER A 468 -12.90 -3.20 8.08
C SER A 468 -12.77 -2.93 9.58
N SER A 469 -12.42 -3.98 10.35
CA SER A 469 -11.90 -3.75 11.70
C SER A 469 -10.63 -2.92 11.57
N THR A 470 -10.63 -1.74 12.17
CA THR A 470 -9.65 -0.67 11.95
C THR A 470 -8.24 -1.01 12.45
N GLY A 471 -8.10 -2.12 13.18
CA GLY A 471 -6.83 -2.65 13.67
C GLY A 471 -6.30 -1.94 14.93
N TYR A 472 -7.03 -0.96 15.46
CA TYR A 472 -6.68 -0.27 16.71
C TYR A 472 -7.05 -1.08 17.98
N SER A 473 -7.84 -2.16 17.88
CA SER A 473 -8.10 -3.05 19.02
C SER A 473 -6.77 -3.61 19.58
N PRO A 474 -6.63 -3.72 20.92
CA PRO A 474 -5.45 -4.35 21.53
C PRO A 474 -5.21 -5.76 20.99
N ARG A 475 -3.94 -6.20 20.91
CA ARG A 475 -3.55 -7.42 20.17
C ARG A 475 -4.14 -8.69 20.80
N GLY A 476 -5.31 -9.08 20.30
CA GLY A 476 -6.09 -10.24 20.74
C GLY A 476 -7.47 -9.88 21.30
N GLY A 477 -7.68 -8.65 21.77
CA GLY A 477 -8.96 -8.21 22.27
C GLY A 477 -10.02 -8.17 21.17
N ALA A 478 -11.12 -8.89 21.34
CA ALA A 478 -12.28 -8.89 20.44
C ALA A 478 -13.20 -7.65 20.60
N GLY A 479 -12.75 -6.66 21.38
CA GLY A 479 -13.51 -5.47 21.74
C GLY A 479 -13.28 -4.26 20.82
N ALA A 480 -14.21 -3.31 20.93
CA ALA A 480 -14.04 -1.96 20.43
C ALA A 480 -12.92 -1.21 21.17
N LEU A 481 -12.40 -0.16 20.55
CA LEU A 481 -11.39 0.71 21.15
C LEU A 481 -12.03 1.63 22.20
N ASN A 482 -11.56 1.64 23.44
CA ASN A 482 -12.01 2.63 24.42
C ASN A 482 -11.38 4.01 24.08
N PRO A 483 -12.15 5.11 23.98
CA PRO A 483 -11.61 6.44 23.69
C PRO A 483 -10.50 6.88 24.66
N LEU A 484 -10.59 6.52 25.93
CA LEU A 484 -9.57 6.83 26.94
C LEU A 484 -8.25 6.05 26.74
N GLN A 485 -8.32 4.83 26.18
CA GLN A 485 -7.12 4.09 25.75
C GLN A 485 -6.49 4.79 24.53
N ALA A 486 -7.31 5.28 23.60
CA ALA A 486 -6.85 6.00 22.41
C ALA A 486 -6.14 7.31 22.80
N GLU A 487 -6.75 8.12 23.67
CA GLU A 487 -6.16 9.36 24.20
C GLU A 487 -4.85 9.10 24.96
N SER A 488 -4.84 8.12 25.87
CA SER A 488 -3.64 7.72 26.63
C SER A 488 -2.51 7.26 25.69
N MET A 489 -2.83 6.46 24.68
CA MET A 489 -1.88 6.02 23.65
C MET A 489 -1.30 7.20 22.87
N LEU A 490 -2.13 8.13 22.41
CA LEU A 490 -1.69 9.32 21.68
C LEU A 490 -0.86 10.28 22.54
N GLY A 491 -1.26 10.48 23.80
CA GLY A 491 -0.50 11.26 24.77
C GLY A 491 0.88 10.66 25.05
N ASN A 492 0.99 9.34 25.11
CA ASN A 492 2.27 8.65 25.31
C ASN A 492 3.11 8.60 24.02
N LYS A 493 2.50 8.43 22.83
CA LYS A 493 3.14 8.62 21.51
C LYS A 493 3.78 10.02 21.42
N LYS A 494 3.04 11.06 21.82
CA LYS A 494 3.53 12.45 21.83
C LYS A 494 4.70 12.64 22.79
N LYS A 495 4.56 12.25 24.07
CA LYS A 495 5.67 12.31 25.05
C LYS A 495 6.93 11.60 24.56
N ALA A 496 6.80 10.44 23.93
CA ALA A 496 7.93 9.70 23.36
C ALA A 496 8.57 10.42 22.16
N SER A 497 7.76 11.03 21.29
CA SER A 497 8.24 11.88 20.19
C SER A 497 9.00 13.10 20.70
N ASP A 498 8.42 13.83 21.68
CA ASP A 498 9.02 15.02 22.29
C ASP A 498 10.35 14.68 22.99
N TYR A 499 10.41 13.55 23.70
CA TYR A 499 11.64 13.03 24.31
C TYR A 499 12.72 12.65 23.27
N MET A 500 12.34 11.96 22.20
CA MET A 500 13.26 11.63 21.11
C MET A 500 13.74 12.88 20.36
N HIS A 501 12.90 13.90 20.22
CA HIS A 501 13.28 15.20 19.67
C HIS A 501 14.26 15.93 20.61
N ALA A 502 14.03 15.91 21.92
CA ALA A 502 14.91 16.49 22.92
C ALA A 502 16.30 15.83 22.94
N ILE A 503 16.39 14.50 22.78
CA ILE A 503 17.68 13.79 22.64
C ILE A 503 18.38 14.14 21.33
N ARG A 504 17.64 14.25 20.22
CA ARG A 504 18.18 14.52 18.88
C ARG A 504 18.61 15.98 18.68
N LYS A 505 18.13 16.91 19.51
CA LYS A 505 18.58 18.30 19.48
C LYS A 505 20.09 18.35 19.76
N PRO A 506 20.91 18.91 18.86
CA PRO A 506 22.34 19.05 19.14
C PRO A 506 22.51 19.86 20.42
N ARG A 507 23.36 19.37 21.33
CA ARG A 507 23.70 20.10 22.55
C ARG A 507 24.38 21.42 22.15
N PRO A 508 24.04 22.56 22.79
CA PRO A 508 24.80 23.78 22.60
C PRO A 508 26.28 23.54 22.89
N GLU A 509 27.15 24.19 22.12
CA GLU A 509 28.58 24.19 22.40
C GLU A 509 28.80 24.71 23.83
N THR A 510 29.34 23.82 24.67
CA THR A 510 29.38 24.01 26.12
C THR A 510 30.82 23.91 26.58
N VAL A 511 31.37 25.06 26.99
CA VAL A 511 32.70 25.15 27.57
C VAL A 511 32.76 24.24 28.82
N PRO A 512 33.78 23.35 28.96
CA PRO A 512 33.93 22.49 30.13
C PRO A 512 33.81 23.27 31.44
N TYR A 513 33.11 22.72 32.43
CA TYR A 513 32.77 23.45 33.68
C TYR A 513 34.00 24.08 34.38
N ARG A 514 35.17 23.43 34.31
CA ARG A 514 36.44 23.95 34.84
C ARG A 514 36.93 25.19 34.09
N GLU A 515 36.81 25.21 32.76
CA GLU A 515 37.11 26.38 31.93
C GLU A 515 36.06 27.47 32.10
N ALA A 516 34.77 27.13 32.22
CA ALA A 516 33.71 28.08 32.53
C ALA A 516 33.95 28.79 33.89
N LEU A 517 34.46 28.07 34.90
CA LEU A 517 34.88 28.67 36.18
C LEU A 517 36.13 29.55 36.04
N LEU A 518 37.11 29.17 35.21
CA LEU A 518 38.28 30.00 34.92
C LEU A 518 37.88 31.28 34.17
N HIS A 519 37.08 31.17 33.11
CA HIS A 519 36.53 32.31 32.38
C HIS A 519 35.69 33.21 33.29
N ARG A 520 34.86 32.64 34.18
CA ARG A 520 34.14 33.45 35.20
C ARG A 520 35.10 34.20 36.12
N ARG A 521 36.18 33.58 36.60
CA ARG A 521 37.17 34.24 37.47
C ARG A 521 37.93 35.36 36.73
N VAL A 522 38.32 35.12 35.48
CA VAL A 522 38.98 36.12 34.62
C VAL A 522 38.03 37.27 34.28
N LEU A 523 36.77 36.99 33.97
CA LEU A 523 35.75 38.02 33.73
C LEU A 523 35.46 38.83 34.99
N THR A 524 35.40 38.20 36.18
CA THR A 524 35.20 38.89 37.45
C THR A 524 36.38 39.83 37.75
N SER A 525 37.62 39.32 37.74
CA SER A 525 38.82 40.15 37.98
C SER A 525 39.05 41.24 36.91
N SER A 526 38.69 40.97 35.65
CA SER A 526 38.69 41.98 34.58
C SER A 526 37.61 43.07 34.80
N THR A 527 36.44 42.68 35.31
CA THR A 527 35.36 43.63 35.65
C THR A 527 35.73 44.49 36.85
N GLU A 528 36.28 43.88 37.91
CA GLU A 528 36.79 44.57 39.11
C GLU A 528 37.92 45.55 38.74
N SER A 529 38.87 45.12 37.89
CA SER A 529 39.96 45.97 37.37
C SER A 529 39.44 47.14 36.54
N ARG A 530 38.48 46.88 35.63
CA ARG A 530 37.80 47.91 34.82
C ARG A 530 37.05 48.91 35.71
N GLU A 531 36.41 48.45 36.79
CA GLU A 531 35.70 49.32 37.73
C GLU A 531 36.65 50.16 38.58
N GLY A 532 37.76 49.59 39.05
CA GLY A 532 38.84 50.34 39.70
C GLY A 532 39.46 51.42 38.79
N LEU A 533 39.74 51.08 37.52
CA LEU A 533 40.17 52.05 36.51
C LEU A 533 39.12 53.14 36.25
N THR A 534 37.83 52.77 36.21
CA THR A 534 36.74 53.74 36.03
C THR A 534 36.65 54.71 37.23
N GLN A 535 36.79 54.21 38.46
CA GLN A 535 36.84 55.05 39.67
C GLN A 535 38.07 55.97 39.66
N GLN A 536 39.24 55.47 39.22
CA GLN A 536 40.46 56.28 39.09
C GLN A 536 40.29 57.39 38.05
N VAL A 537 39.63 57.12 36.91
CA VAL A 537 39.30 58.12 35.90
C VAL A 537 38.34 59.18 36.46
N VAL A 538 37.27 58.79 37.16
CA VAL A 538 36.34 59.75 37.81
C VAL A 538 37.08 60.61 38.84
N ALA A 539 37.88 60.03 39.72
CA ALA A 539 38.65 60.77 40.73
C ALA A 539 39.69 61.72 40.10
N SER A 540 40.28 61.35 38.95
CA SER A 540 41.16 62.25 38.20
C SER A 540 40.40 63.40 37.53
N GLN A 541 39.20 63.14 36.98
CA GLN A 541 38.35 64.16 36.37
C GLN A 541 37.82 65.15 37.41
N GLU A 542 37.42 64.69 38.60
CA GLU A 542 37.07 65.55 39.73
C GLU A 542 38.24 66.40 40.23
N LYS A 543 39.48 65.88 40.14
CA LYS A 543 40.69 66.66 40.47
C LYS A 543 40.98 67.72 39.41
N ILE A 544 40.80 67.39 38.13
CA ILE A 544 40.90 68.35 37.02
C ILE A 544 39.87 69.47 37.19
N ALA A 545 38.59 69.15 37.40
CA ALA A 545 37.53 70.14 37.60
C ALA A 545 37.79 71.09 38.79
N ARG A 546 38.37 70.59 39.89
CA ARG A 546 38.80 71.42 41.03
C ARG A 546 39.97 72.35 40.66
N LEU A 547 40.99 71.84 39.96
CA LEU A 547 42.11 72.66 39.48
C LEU A 547 41.66 73.70 38.44
N GLU A 548 40.63 73.40 37.65
CA GLU A 548 40.00 74.35 36.73
C GLU A 548 39.23 75.44 37.49
N GLN A 549 38.47 75.08 38.54
CA GLN A 549 37.80 76.05 39.42
C GLN A 549 38.82 76.93 40.18
N GLU A 550 39.92 76.36 40.68
CA GLU A 550 41.02 77.11 41.31
C GLU A 550 41.69 78.06 40.30
N LYS A 551 41.94 77.60 39.07
CA LYS A 551 42.46 78.44 37.97
C LYS A 551 41.52 79.60 37.63
N GLU A 552 40.21 79.37 37.59
CA GLU A 552 39.22 80.45 37.38
C GLU A 552 39.18 81.43 38.55
N HIS A 553 39.24 80.94 39.79
CA HIS A 553 39.36 81.79 40.99
C HIS A 553 40.58 82.71 40.91
N TRP A 554 41.77 82.15 40.68
CA TRP A 554 43.01 82.93 40.56
C TRP A 554 43.01 83.87 39.35
N LEU A 555 42.34 83.50 38.24
CA LEU A 555 42.17 84.38 37.09
C LEU A 555 41.29 85.58 37.42
N LEU A 556 40.16 85.37 38.11
CA LEU A 556 39.26 86.42 38.57
C LEU A 556 39.93 87.31 39.62
N GLU A 557 40.72 86.74 40.54
CA GLU A 557 41.47 87.51 41.53
C GLU A 557 42.59 88.34 40.88
N ALA A 558 43.27 87.82 39.86
CA ALA A 558 44.25 88.57 39.05
C ALA A 558 43.61 89.64 38.15
N GLN A 559 42.33 89.50 37.76
CA GLN A 559 41.56 90.55 37.09
C GLN A 559 41.12 91.62 38.10
N LEU A 560 40.61 91.23 39.27
CA LEU A 560 40.24 92.15 40.35
C LEU A 560 41.46 92.93 40.86
N GLY A 561 42.62 92.28 40.94
CA GLY A 561 43.91 92.90 41.23
C GLY A 561 44.30 93.95 40.19
N ARG A 562 44.11 93.67 38.89
CA ARG A 562 44.30 94.66 37.82
C ARG A 562 43.33 95.84 37.93
N VAL A 563 42.02 95.59 38.12
CA VAL A 563 41.03 96.67 38.29
C VAL A 563 41.28 97.52 39.55
N ARG A 564 41.81 96.92 40.63
CA ARG A 564 42.28 97.65 41.81
C ARG A 564 43.52 98.49 41.49
N LEU A 565 44.50 97.92 40.81
CA LEU A 565 45.73 98.61 40.39
C LEU A 565 45.42 99.78 39.44
N GLU A 566 44.52 99.59 38.48
CA GLU A 566 44.03 100.64 37.56
C GLU A 566 43.32 101.76 38.31
N LYS A 567 42.43 101.43 39.26
CA LYS A 567 41.75 102.45 40.10
C LYS A 567 42.70 103.20 41.02
N GLU A 568 43.69 102.53 41.61
CA GLU A 568 44.65 103.20 42.48
C GLU A 568 45.71 103.96 41.66
N SER A 569 46.04 103.51 40.45
CA SER A 569 46.86 104.28 39.49
C SER A 569 46.11 105.51 38.99
N GLN A 570 44.80 105.41 38.73
CA GLN A 570 43.95 106.56 38.42
C GLN A 570 43.88 107.52 39.62
N ARG A 571 43.72 107.03 40.85
CA ARG A 571 43.82 107.88 42.05
C ARG A 571 45.18 108.53 42.22
N ILE A 572 46.27 107.82 41.95
CA ILE A 572 47.63 108.40 41.95
C ILE A 572 47.69 109.50 40.90
N HIS A 573 47.17 109.29 39.69
CA HIS A 573 47.13 110.32 38.65
C HIS A 573 46.21 111.51 38.98
N ASP A 574 45.05 111.26 39.60
CA ASP A 574 44.10 112.27 40.08
C ASP A 574 44.71 113.08 41.23
N LEU A 575 45.49 112.44 42.10
CA LEU A 575 46.24 113.08 43.20
C LEU A 575 47.49 113.80 42.70
N GLU A 576 48.20 113.27 41.70
CA GLU A 576 49.35 113.92 41.05
C GLU A 576 48.89 115.17 40.30
N THR A 577 47.75 115.14 39.62
CA THR A 577 47.17 116.31 38.95
C THR A 577 46.58 117.32 39.95
N GLN A 578 45.96 116.87 41.04
CA GLN A 578 45.57 117.75 42.16
C GLN A 578 46.77 118.36 42.88
N LEU A 579 47.85 117.61 43.10
CA LEU A 579 49.09 118.11 43.72
C LEU A 579 49.81 119.08 42.78
N SER A 580 49.89 118.77 41.48
CA SER A 580 50.49 119.64 40.45
C SER A 580 49.71 120.94 40.23
N SER A 581 48.41 120.96 40.56
CA SER A 581 47.58 122.18 40.48
C SER A 581 47.46 122.92 41.82
N ALA A 582 47.64 122.25 42.96
CA ALA A 582 47.64 122.86 44.29
C ALA A 582 49.01 123.38 44.75
N LEU A 583 50.12 122.78 44.29
CA LEU A 583 51.49 123.14 44.69
C LEU A 583 52.40 123.30 43.48
N GLY A 584 52.49 124.54 42.99
CA GLY A 584 53.59 124.98 42.14
C GLY A 584 54.90 125.00 42.93
N GLY A 585 55.83 124.14 42.55
CA GLY A 585 57.18 124.05 43.13
C GLY A 585 57.33 122.91 44.15
N GLY A 586 58.37 122.07 44.10
CA GLY A 586 59.42 121.98 43.08
C GLY A 586 60.75 121.46 43.64
N GLY A 587 61.22 120.33 43.12
CA GLY A 587 62.47 119.67 43.54
C GLY A 587 62.26 118.59 44.63
N SER A 588 63.02 117.50 44.65
CA SER A 588 64.08 117.05 43.73
C SER A 588 64.22 115.51 43.72
N PRO A 589 64.96 114.92 42.74
CA PRO A 589 64.80 113.51 42.37
C PRO A 589 65.88 112.56 42.95
N ALA A 590 65.91 111.32 42.41
CA ALA A 590 67.03 110.34 42.39
C ALA A 590 67.25 109.47 43.65
N HIS A 591 67.74 108.21 43.58
CA HIS A 591 67.72 107.17 42.52
C HIS A 591 68.25 105.82 43.12
N SER A 592 68.13 104.70 42.38
CA SER A 592 68.95 103.45 42.52
C SER A 592 68.76 102.60 43.80
N LEU A 593 68.36 101.31 43.72
CA LEU A 593 69.09 100.10 43.23
C LEU A 593 70.25 99.63 44.14
N GLY A 594 70.19 98.36 44.62
CA GLY A 594 71.33 97.68 45.25
C GLY A 594 70.99 96.40 46.03
N GLN A 595 71.80 95.35 45.87
CA GLN A 595 71.65 94.04 46.53
C GLN A 595 72.14 94.02 48.00
N ALA A 596 71.73 92.99 48.76
CA ALA A 596 72.51 92.41 49.86
C ALA A 596 72.20 90.89 49.99
N PRO A 597 73.10 90.05 50.57
CA PRO A 597 73.28 88.67 50.07
C PRO A 597 73.19 87.57 51.15
N GLY A 598 73.49 86.31 50.76
CA GLY A 598 74.17 85.36 51.65
C GLY A 598 73.63 83.93 51.70
N SER A 599 74.12 83.06 50.81
CA SER A 599 74.13 81.60 51.07
C SER A 599 75.30 81.22 51.99
N PRO A 600 75.31 80.01 52.57
CA PRO A 600 76.01 78.90 51.90
C PRO A 600 75.30 77.53 52.05
N ALA A 601 75.76 76.41 51.46
CA ALA A 601 76.41 76.14 50.16
C ALA A 601 76.75 74.63 50.10
N LEU A 602 76.46 73.98 48.96
CA LEU A 602 77.11 72.75 48.41
C LEU A 602 77.13 71.46 49.30
N ALA A 603 77.29 70.24 48.77
CA ALA A 603 77.48 69.73 47.40
C ALA A 603 76.70 68.38 47.28
N SER A 604 76.18 67.89 46.14
CA SER A 604 76.85 67.55 44.85
C SER A 604 77.79 66.33 45.02
N LEU A 605 77.76 65.24 44.24
CA LEU A 605 77.01 64.79 43.03
C LEU A 605 76.56 63.29 43.24
N GLU A 606 76.11 62.43 42.30
CA GLU A 606 76.08 62.31 40.82
C GLU A 606 74.79 61.64 40.30
N ASP A 607 74.59 61.76 38.98
CA ASP A 607 73.74 61.07 37.96
C ASP A 607 72.90 59.81 38.34
N GLY A 608 71.82 59.47 37.62
CA GLY A 608 71.24 60.07 36.41
C GLY A 608 70.03 59.28 35.84
N GLU A 609 69.47 59.78 34.73
CA GLU A 609 68.47 59.24 33.75
C GLU A 609 67.92 57.80 33.98
N MET A 610 66.60 57.56 34.13
CA MET A 610 65.44 57.74 33.22
C MET A 610 65.16 56.51 32.29
N GLU A 611 64.01 55.85 32.52
CA GLU A 611 63.42 54.69 31.78
C GLU A 611 64.30 53.40 31.72
N GLU A 612 63.81 52.16 31.63
CA GLU A 612 62.49 51.60 31.31
C GLU A 612 62.22 50.26 32.09
N ARG A 613 60.94 49.91 32.31
CA ARG A 613 60.34 48.58 32.63
C ARG A 613 61.26 47.38 33.00
N GLY A 614 61.14 46.85 34.23
CA GLY A 614 61.69 45.55 34.62
C GLY A 614 60.87 44.82 35.70
N VAL A 615 60.46 43.58 35.44
CA VAL A 615 59.57 42.78 36.32
C VAL A 615 60.32 42.14 37.49
N GLY A 616 59.83 42.39 38.72
CA GLY A 616 59.76 41.38 39.78
C GLY A 616 60.93 41.27 40.77
N MET A 617 60.61 41.47 42.05
CA MET A 617 61.15 40.65 43.16
C MET A 617 60.17 40.70 44.34
N LEU A 618 59.88 39.56 44.98
CA LEU A 618 59.14 39.50 46.25
C LEU A 618 60.15 39.50 47.40
N THR A 619 60.02 40.43 48.34
CA THR A 619 60.78 40.40 49.61
C THR A 619 60.23 39.30 50.51
N THR A 620 61.01 38.24 50.72
CA THR A 620 60.66 37.12 51.59
C THR A 620 60.88 37.45 53.07
N THR A 621 59.92 37.06 53.92
CA THR A 621 60.08 37.05 55.38
C THR A 621 60.25 35.59 55.84
N PRO A 622 61.35 35.22 56.52
CA PRO A 622 61.67 33.81 56.78
C PRO A 622 60.96 33.26 58.03
N THR A 623 59.98 32.35 57.85
CA THR A 623 59.36 31.59 58.95
C THR A 623 58.96 30.17 58.55
N ASN A 624 59.84 29.20 58.83
CA ASN A 624 59.54 27.77 59.03
C ASN A 624 58.60 27.05 58.02
N GLU A 625 59.06 26.79 56.78
CA GLU A 625 58.25 26.04 55.79
C GLU A 625 58.74 24.61 55.47
N ASP A 626 60.04 24.29 55.62
CA ASP A 626 60.67 23.06 55.08
C ASP A 626 59.95 21.74 55.41
N VAL A 627 59.51 21.55 56.66
CA VAL A 627 58.84 20.30 57.11
C VAL A 627 57.42 20.16 56.55
N ASN A 628 56.79 21.28 56.19
CA ASN A 628 55.43 21.32 55.66
C ASN A 628 55.42 21.26 54.12
N GLU A 629 56.46 21.79 53.47
CA GLU A 629 56.64 21.78 52.01
C GLU A 629 56.71 20.36 51.44
N GLU A 630 57.58 19.49 51.96
CA GLU A 630 57.67 18.09 51.51
C GLU A 630 56.34 17.34 51.71
N SER A 631 55.71 17.53 52.87
CA SER A 631 54.41 16.93 53.20
C SER A 631 53.30 17.39 52.24
N ARG A 632 53.27 18.69 51.90
CA ARG A 632 52.37 19.31 50.93
C ARG A 632 52.61 18.77 49.52
N GLU A 633 53.87 18.69 49.09
CA GLU A 633 54.22 18.20 47.75
C GLU A 633 53.93 16.69 47.61
N GLN A 634 54.17 15.89 48.64
CA GLN A 634 53.88 14.46 48.65
C GLN A 634 52.36 14.20 48.54
N LEU A 635 51.53 14.96 49.26
CA LEU A 635 50.07 14.88 49.14
C LEU A 635 49.59 15.30 47.74
N ILE A 636 50.19 16.33 47.16
CA ILE A 636 49.91 16.78 45.78
C ILE A 636 50.29 15.69 44.76
N LYS A 637 51.48 15.08 44.90
CA LYS A 637 51.94 13.94 44.07
C LYS A 637 50.96 12.76 44.19
N THR A 638 50.58 12.36 45.40
CA THR A 638 49.60 11.28 45.64
C THR A 638 48.24 11.58 44.98
N HIS A 639 47.71 12.79 45.14
CA HIS A 639 46.45 13.20 44.52
C HIS A 639 46.53 13.16 42.98
N TYR A 640 47.59 13.68 42.37
CA TYR A 640 47.73 13.64 40.91
C TYR A 640 47.99 12.23 40.39
N MET A 641 48.76 11.38 41.08
CA MET A 641 48.93 9.97 40.71
C MET A 641 47.61 9.19 40.78
N ALA A 642 46.82 9.39 41.85
CA ALA A 642 45.49 8.80 41.96
C ALA A 642 44.56 9.27 40.83
N ARG A 643 44.57 10.58 40.50
CA ARG A 643 43.76 11.14 39.42
C ARG A 643 44.21 10.66 38.03
N VAL A 644 45.50 10.44 37.81
CA VAL A 644 46.02 9.82 36.58
C VAL A 644 45.51 8.38 36.46
N GLY A 645 45.59 7.57 37.53
CA GLY A 645 45.03 6.21 37.52
C GLY A 645 43.52 6.16 37.28
N GLU A 646 42.76 7.08 37.89
CA GLU A 646 41.31 7.23 37.65
C GLU A 646 41.01 7.58 36.18
N LEU A 647 41.74 8.53 35.60
CA LEU A 647 41.57 8.92 34.19
C LEU A 647 42.01 7.80 33.23
N THR A 648 43.08 7.07 33.55
CA THR A 648 43.53 5.91 32.75
C THR A 648 42.49 4.80 32.75
N THR A 649 41.90 4.46 33.90
CA THR A 649 40.84 3.44 33.98
C THR A 649 39.54 3.89 33.30
N GLN A 650 39.17 5.17 33.43
CA GLN A 650 38.02 5.73 32.69
C GLN A 650 38.23 5.68 31.16
N LEU A 651 39.43 5.99 30.67
CA LEU A 651 39.79 5.89 29.26
C LEU A 651 39.70 4.43 28.77
N GLN A 652 40.33 3.49 29.48
CA GLN A 652 40.29 2.05 29.13
C GLN A 652 38.85 1.50 29.08
N VAL A 653 37.98 1.91 30.02
CA VAL A 653 36.56 1.53 30.02
C VAL A 653 35.78 2.20 28.88
N SER A 654 36.15 3.43 28.49
CA SER A 654 35.58 4.12 27.33
C SER A 654 35.95 3.43 26.01
N ASP A 655 37.24 3.13 25.82
CA ASP A 655 37.75 2.49 24.62
C ASP A 655 37.21 1.06 24.48
N SER A 656 37.12 0.30 25.58
CA SER A 656 36.48 -1.02 25.60
C SER A 656 35.01 -0.95 25.15
N LYS A 657 34.24 0.05 25.62
CA LYS A 657 32.86 0.28 25.18
C LYS A 657 32.79 0.67 23.70
N ALA A 658 33.68 1.53 23.22
CA ALA A 658 33.73 1.93 21.82
C ALA A 658 34.04 0.74 20.89
N VAL A 659 35.00 -0.13 21.27
CA VAL A 659 35.32 -1.37 20.55
C VAL A 659 34.14 -2.34 20.55
N ASN A 660 33.45 -2.51 21.69
CA ASN A 660 32.27 -3.38 21.79
C ASN A 660 31.12 -2.87 20.91
N PHE A 661 30.73 -1.59 20.99
CA PHE A 661 29.70 -1.03 20.12
C PHE A 661 30.09 -1.13 18.64
N HIS A 662 31.36 -0.91 18.30
CA HIS A 662 31.83 -1.07 16.92
C HIS A 662 31.78 -2.55 16.46
N ALA A 663 32.00 -3.52 17.34
CA ALA A 663 31.78 -4.94 17.05
C ALA A 663 30.28 -5.26 16.86
N GLU A 664 29.41 -4.76 17.74
CA GLU A 664 27.95 -4.91 17.65
C GLU A 664 27.37 -4.32 16.36
N CYS A 665 27.74 -3.09 16.00
CA CYS A 665 27.31 -2.46 14.74
C CYS A 665 27.73 -3.28 13.52
N ARG A 666 28.95 -3.85 13.51
CA ARG A 666 29.42 -4.73 12.41
C ARG A 666 28.69 -6.07 12.39
N ALA A 667 28.33 -6.63 13.55
CA ALA A 667 27.52 -7.85 13.64
C ALA A 667 26.08 -7.61 13.18
N LEU A 668 25.47 -6.48 13.55
CA LEU A 668 24.14 -6.06 13.13
C LEU A 668 24.09 -5.79 11.61
N ALA A 669 25.07 -5.07 11.06
CA ALA A 669 25.16 -4.84 9.61
C ALA A 669 25.24 -6.15 8.80
N LYS A 670 26.04 -7.13 9.27
CA LYS A 670 26.10 -8.47 8.65
C LYS A 670 24.77 -9.22 8.73
N ARG A 671 24.08 -9.18 9.88
CA ARG A 671 22.74 -9.80 10.05
C ARG A 671 21.70 -9.13 9.14
N LEU A 672 21.74 -7.81 9.01
CA LEU A 672 20.84 -7.02 8.17
C LEU A 672 21.03 -7.36 6.68
N ALA A 673 22.27 -7.39 6.17
CA ALA A 673 22.54 -7.77 4.79
C ALA A 673 22.10 -9.21 4.45
N ILE A 674 22.21 -10.15 5.40
CA ILE A 674 21.68 -11.52 5.24
C ILE A 674 20.15 -11.52 5.19
N ALA A 675 19.49 -10.73 6.04
CA ALA A 675 18.04 -10.58 6.06
C ALA A 675 17.49 -9.87 4.81
N GLU A 676 18.21 -8.90 4.26
CA GLU A 676 17.85 -8.24 3.00
C GLU A 676 17.93 -9.21 1.82
N LYS A 677 18.99 -10.01 1.75
CA LYS A 677 19.12 -11.06 0.72
C LYS A 677 18.02 -12.12 0.83
N SER A 678 17.61 -12.53 2.03
CA SER A 678 16.50 -13.48 2.20
C SER A 678 15.13 -12.85 1.90
N ARG A 679 14.93 -11.56 2.20
CA ARG A 679 13.76 -10.78 1.76
C ARG A 679 13.68 -10.74 0.23
N GLU A 680 14.81 -10.60 -0.47
CA GLU A 680 14.86 -10.55 -1.93
C GLU A 680 14.52 -11.90 -2.57
N THR A 681 15.10 -13.01 -2.09
CA THR A 681 14.74 -14.34 -2.62
C THR A 681 13.25 -14.65 -2.41
N LEU A 682 12.71 -14.37 -1.21
CA LEU A 682 11.27 -14.51 -0.94
C LEU A 682 10.41 -13.59 -1.81
N THR A 683 10.89 -12.40 -2.18
CA THR A 683 10.17 -11.47 -3.07
C THR A 683 10.09 -12.03 -4.51
N GLU A 684 11.16 -12.63 -5.03
CA GLU A 684 11.13 -13.28 -6.34
C GLU A 684 10.31 -14.58 -6.33
N GLU A 685 10.39 -15.38 -5.26
CA GLU A 685 9.52 -16.55 -5.07
C GLU A 685 8.03 -16.17 -5.07
N ILE A 686 7.65 -15.09 -4.38
CA ILE A 686 6.27 -14.56 -4.39
C ILE A 686 5.86 -14.07 -5.79
N LYS A 687 6.75 -13.39 -6.54
CA LYS A 687 6.49 -12.99 -7.93
C LYS A 687 6.25 -14.20 -8.83
N LEU A 688 7.08 -15.25 -8.73
CA LEU A 688 6.94 -16.48 -9.50
C LEU A 688 5.66 -17.25 -9.14
N ALA A 689 5.32 -17.32 -7.85
CA ALA A 689 4.07 -17.91 -7.38
C ALA A 689 2.84 -17.16 -7.92
N ASN A 690 2.85 -15.82 -7.89
CA ASN A 690 1.77 -14.99 -8.44
C ASN A 690 1.64 -15.19 -9.96
N GLN A 691 2.74 -15.21 -10.72
CA GLN A 691 2.70 -15.53 -12.16
C GLN A 691 2.10 -16.91 -12.44
N LYS A 692 2.40 -17.91 -11.60
CA LYS A 692 1.82 -19.26 -11.72
C LYS A 692 0.32 -19.25 -11.41
N ILE A 693 -0.12 -18.51 -10.39
CA ILE A 693 -1.53 -18.32 -10.06
C ILE A 693 -2.29 -17.67 -11.23
N THR A 694 -1.75 -16.62 -11.86
CA THR A 694 -2.40 -15.96 -13.01
C THR A 694 -2.57 -16.92 -14.19
N ARG A 695 -1.53 -17.68 -14.57
CA ARG A 695 -1.62 -18.68 -15.64
C ARG A 695 -2.70 -19.74 -15.36
N LEU A 696 -2.74 -20.27 -14.14
CA LEU A 696 -3.77 -21.23 -13.73
C LEU A 696 -5.18 -20.63 -13.70
N GLN A 697 -5.32 -19.32 -13.43
CA GLN A 697 -6.60 -18.61 -13.54
C GLN A 697 -7.04 -18.43 -15.00
N ASP A 698 -6.13 -18.14 -15.93
CA ASP A 698 -6.42 -18.04 -17.37
C ASP A 698 -6.78 -19.42 -17.97
N GLU A 699 -6.08 -20.48 -17.58
CA GLU A 699 -6.38 -21.88 -17.93
C GLU A 699 -7.77 -22.29 -17.37
N LEU A 700 -8.09 -21.93 -16.14
CA LEU A 700 -9.42 -22.17 -15.54
C LEU A 700 -10.52 -21.34 -16.23
N ALA A 701 -10.23 -20.10 -16.63
CA ALA A 701 -11.19 -19.23 -17.31
C ALA A 701 -11.47 -19.67 -18.76
N THR A 702 -10.46 -20.18 -19.46
CA THR A 702 -10.60 -20.72 -20.83
C THR A 702 -11.33 -22.06 -20.83
N THR A 703 -10.97 -23.02 -19.95
CA THR A 703 -11.70 -24.28 -19.80
C THR A 703 -13.16 -24.06 -19.36
N LYS A 704 -13.43 -23.20 -18.36
CA LYS A 704 -14.79 -22.84 -17.93
C LYS A 704 -15.63 -22.21 -19.06
N ARG A 705 -15.00 -21.40 -19.93
CA ARG A 705 -15.67 -20.84 -21.12
C ARG A 705 -16.01 -21.95 -22.13
N SER A 706 -15.06 -22.82 -22.46
CA SER A 706 -15.28 -23.94 -23.38
C SER A 706 -16.43 -24.85 -22.92
N TYR A 707 -16.47 -25.24 -21.63
CA TYR A 707 -17.59 -26.02 -21.11
C TYR A 707 -18.93 -25.28 -21.14
N LYS A 708 -18.94 -23.95 -20.90
CA LYS A 708 -20.16 -23.15 -21.03
C LYS A 708 -20.66 -23.11 -22.49
N GLU A 709 -19.76 -22.96 -23.45
CA GLU A 709 -20.09 -22.95 -24.88
C GLU A 709 -20.60 -24.31 -25.35
N GLN A 710 -19.99 -25.41 -24.92
CA GLN A 710 -20.47 -26.78 -25.16
C GLN A 710 -21.87 -27.01 -24.58
N LEU A 711 -22.11 -26.58 -23.33
CA LEU A 711 -23.43 -26.67 -22.69
C LEU A 711 -24.49 -25.80 -23.39
N SER A 712 -24.11 -24.62 -23.91
CA SER A 712 -25.01 -23.79 -24.72
C SER A 712 -25.40 -24.53 -26.00
N MET A 713 -24.42 -25.02 -26.78
CA MET A 713 -24.69 -25.76 -28.02
C MET A 713 -25.55 -27.02 -27.79
N MET A 714 -25.36 -27.72 -26.67
CA MET A 714 -26.25 -28.82 -26.27
C MET A 714 -27.67 -28.34 -25.94
N SER A 715 -27.81 -27.22 -25.21
CA SER A 715 -29.12 -26.62 -24.89
C SER A 715 -29.87 -26.17 -26.15
N ASP A 716 -29.17 -25.53 -27.08
CA ASP A 716 -29.72 -25.05 -28.36
C ASP A 716 -30.15 -26.23 -29.25
N HIS A 717 -29.34 -27.30 -29.30
CA HIS A 717 -29.68 -28.54 -29.99
C HIS A 717 -30.89 -29.26 -29.36
N LEU A 718 -30.96 -29.32 -28.02
CA LEU A 718 -32.13 -29.88 -27.31
C LEU A 718 -33.40 -29.06 -27.55
N CYS A 719 -33.29 -27.73 -27.64
CA CYS A 719 -34.40 -26.85 -28.02
C CYS A 719 -34.89 -27.14 -29.44
N SER A 720 -33.96 -27.19 -30.42
CA SER A 720 -34.29 -27.53 -31.81
C SER A 720 -34.88 -28.93 -31.96
N MET A 721 -34.45 -29.89 -31.15
CA MET A 721 -34.98 -31.26 -31.14
C MET A 721 -36.38 -31.33 -30.51
N ASN A 722 -36.64 -30.58 -29.44
CA ASN A 722 -37.98 -30.46 -28.87
C ASN A 722 -38.95 -29.77 -29.83
N GLU A 723 -38.49 -28.76 -30.60
CA GLU A 723 -39.28 -28.15 -31.68
C GLU A 723 -39.66 -29.15 -32.77
N THR A 724 -38.73 -29.99 -33.26
CA THR A 724 -39.05 -30.97 -34.30
C THR A 724 -39.97 -32.07 -33.77
N LEU A 725 -39.79 -32.52 -32.53
CA LEU A 725 -40.70 -33.44 -31.86
C LEU A 725 -42.11 -32.84 -31.65
N SER A 726 -42.22 -31.54 -31.35
CA SER A 726 -43.53 -30.87 -31.25
C SER A 726 -44.21 -30.77 -32.61
N LYS A 727 -43.48 -30.35 -33.66
CA LYS A 727 -43.99 -30.29 -35.05
C LYS A 727 -44.45 -31.66 -35.54
N GLN A 728 -43.67 -32.72 -35.30
CA GLN A 728 -44.08 -34.10 -35.60
C GLN A 728 -45.32 -34.53 -34.82
N ARG A 729 -45.47 -34.10 -33.56
CA ARG A 729 -46.66 -34.40 -32.75
C ARG A 729 -47.91 -33.68 -33.28
N GLU A 730 -47.78 -32.42 -33.69
CA GLU A 730 -48.85 -31.65 -34.34
C GLU A 730 -49.25 -32.26 -35.69
N GLU A 731 -48.29 -32.74 -36.48
CA GLU A 731 -48.53 -33.48 -37.72
C GLU A 731 -49.27 -34.81 -37.45
N ILE A 732 -48.82 -35.57 -36.44
CA ILE A 732 -49.49 -36.82 -36.01
C ILE A 732 -50.93 -36.55 -35.53
N ASP A 733 -51.18 -35.50 -34.75
CA ASP A 733 -52.50 -35.20 -34.21
C ASP A 733 -53.44 -34.56 -35.27
N THR A 734 -52.92 -33.79 -36.23
CA THR A 734 -53.68 -33.35 -37.41
C THR A 734 -54.03 -34.51 -38.35
N LEU A 735 -53.12 -35.46 -38.57
CA LEU A 735 -53.42 -36.71 -39.31
C LEU A 735 -54.49 -37.56 -38.60
N LYS A 736 -54.47 -37.67 -37.27
CA LYS A 736 -55.55 -38.33 -36.50
C LYS A 736 -56.89 -37.60 -36.64
N LEU A 737 -56.90 -36.27 -36.66
CA LEU A 737 -58.09 -35.46 -36.87
C LEU A 737 -58.65 -35.62 -38.29
N GLY A 738 -57.79 -35.59 -39.31
CA GLY A 738 -58.16 -35.86 -40.71
C GLY A 738 -58.72 -37.27 -40.91
N SER A 739 -58.10 -38.28 -40.28
CA SER A 739 -58.59 -39.67 -40.30
C SER A 739 -59.97 -39.81 -39.63
N LYS A 740 -60.23 -39.09 -38.53
CA LYS A 740 -61.57 -38.98 -37.93
C LYS A 740 -62.57 -38.24 -38.84
N GLY A 741 -62.11 -37.27 -39.64
CA GLY A 741 -62.89 -36.60 -40.69
C GLY A 741 -63.33 -37.55 -41.81
N ASN A 742 -62.38 -38.26 -42.42
CA ASN A 742 -62.67 -39.25 -43.46
C ASN A 742 -63.56 -40.40 -42.94
N SER A 743 -63.37 -40.80 -41.67
CA SER A 743 -64.24 -41.78 -41.00
C SER A 743 -65.71 -41.31 -40.86
N LYS A 744 -65.95 -39.99 -40.79
CA LYS A 744 -67.32 -39.42 -40.81
C LYS A 744 -67.88 -39.33 -42.23
N LEU A 745 -67.04 -39.05 -43.24
CA LEU A 745 -67.45 -39.01 -44.65
C LEU A 745 -67.84 -40.41 -45.16
N LEU A 746 -67.03 -41.45 -44.90
CA LEU A 746 -67.38 -42.84 -45.27
C LEU A 746 -68.67 -43.34 -44.60
N LYS A 747 -69.03 -42.81 -43.42
CA LYS A 747 -70.31 -43.10 -42.75
C LYS A 747 -71.50 -42.28 -43.27
N LYS A 748 -71.30 -41.41 -44.26
CA LYS A 748 -72.36 -40.62 -44.93
C LYS A 748 -72.57 -41.01 -46.39
N SER A 749 -71.91 -42.07 -46.85
CA SER A 749 -72.03 -42.66 -48.20
C SER A 749 -72.19 -44.19 -48.11
N ARG A 750 -72.95 -44.64 -47.12
CA ARG A 750 -73.47 -45.99 -46.90
C ARG A 750 -74.87 -45.88 -46.30
#